data_AF-A0A3B4ZT75-F1
#
_entry.id   AF-A0A3B4ZT75-F1
#
_cell.length_a   1.000
_cell.length_b   1.000
_cell.length_c   1.000
_cell.angle_alpha   90.00
_cell.angle_beta   90.00
_cell.angle_gamma   90.00
#
_symmetry.space_group_name_H-M   'P 1'
#
loop_
_entity.id
_entity.type
_entity.pdbx_description
1 polymer ?
#
loop_
_entity_poly.entity_id
_entity_poly.type
_entity_poly.pdbx_seq_one_letter_code
_entity_poly.pdbx_strand_id
1 'polypeptide(L)'
;MSGQKRPADPSGPSSSGAPPENAAAGGSTAVETVIKLGGVSNSEEQDIKALQAKNRKLGEALDQRQVIEDELRERIERLETRQATDDASLLILNRYWNQFDDNVRLTIRRYDQASSEPEKSPTGDGRSLKPETPEPDGDSNQERAKDRGQQGETSNSFLATLASSTSEEMEAELQERVESSQKQANRVVEIYEFLKSTVDQLKKFNHGSLWQVASKLNSLLTSENERLQQLTEDLKQKHSHMTSESRPLGRAANKADQRVSELQVLIEELQWDMEKIRRRENRLNAHLSEILERVNSKGYKVCGEASSVCGTITINKRKFEEMNSELEENRELADNRLIELQKLQQDLQNVHQENNSMKAELLSRAEGLVKESSEYRCLQSQFSVLYNESLILKGQLDETRARLNTTRTARLRQLEHMENDEVALQRKVRTEVFQLEDTLAQVRKEYEMLRIEFEQTLAANEQAGPINREMRHLISTLQTHNQQMKGEVVKYKMRLRETQAELNQVGPKGETVFCLTFVRSSPLKTEPGTEPEATIKEEEKEEKKEKDEKKEKDIIKKEEKDREREKEKEKERERPTRGGGGSSSGVIKEEKEKKAQESQREMKLLLDMYRSAPKEQRDKVQLMAAEKKSKSEGEELRQRLRELEERERREGKKMADEEALRKIRSVEEQIDILNKKLSIAKQEEDALLSEMDVTGQAFEDMQEQNIRLMQQLREKDDANFKLMSERIKSNQIHKLLKEEKEELADQLLTLKTQVDAQLQVVRKLEEKERLLQGTISTAERELTLRTQALDMNKRKAQDSALLSEEVRTQLEQVQQRLNLVREEVIENSISREKESFNARRAQEDISKLRRKIEKAKKPAEKISNGDEILNEEINDYKARLTCPCCNSRVKDAVLTKCFHVFCFECVKTRYDTRQRKCPKCNAAFGANDFHRIYIG
;
A
#
# COMPACT_ATOMS: atom_id res chain seq x y z
N MET A 1 -17.02 31.07 33.27
CA MET A 1 -18.34 30.41 33.07
C MET A 1 -18.14 28.91 32.95
N SER A 2 -19.15 28.09 33.27
CA SER A 2 -19.03 26.63 33.41
C SER A 2 -19.46 25.87 32.15
N GLY A 3 -18.98 24.63 31.98
CA GLY A 3 -19.36 23.77 30.85
C GLY A 3 -18.38 22.62 30.55
N GLN A 4 -18.20 21.67 31.46
CA GLN A 4 -17.40 20.47 31.20
C GLN A 4 -18.16 19.44 30.34
N LYS A 5 -17.45 18.77 29.41
CA LYS A 5 -17.70 17.34 29.08
C LYS A 5 -16.47 16.71 28.41
N ARG A 6 -16.04 15.56 28.93
CA ARG A 6 -15.15 14.59 28.27
C ARG A 6 -15.98 13.39 27.79
N PRO A 7 -15.58 12.68 26.72
CA PRO A 7 -15.74 11.23 26.62
C PRO A 7 -14.57 10.51 27.31
N ALA A 8 -14.72 9.22 27.59
CA ALA A 8 -13.69 8.38 28.21
C ALA A 8 -13.61 7.01 27.49
N ASP A 9 -12.51 6.29 27.70
CA ASP A 9 -12.36 4.89 27.26
C ASP A 9 -13.44 3.98 27.86
N PRO A 10 -13.72 2.85 27.20
CA PRO A 10 -13.48 1.60 27.93
C PRO A 10 -12.77 0.52 27.09
N SER A 11 -11.94 -0.27 27.77
CA SER A 11 -11.35 -1.51 27.27
C SER A 11 -12.12 -2.73 27.78
N GLY A 12 -12.51 -3.66 26.92
CA GLY A 12 -13.08 -4.95 27.35
C GLY A 12 -13.81 -5.73 26.24
N PRO A 13 -13.81 -7.08 26.25
CA PRO A 13 -14.20 -7.87 25.08
C PRO A 13 -15.65 -8.33 25.08
N SER A 14 -16.22 -8.54 23.87
CA SER A 14 -17.54 -9.15 23.66
C SER A 14 -17.46 -10.39 22.78
N SER A 15 -17.58 -11.56 23.39
CA SER A 15 -17.95 -12.82 22.72
C SER A 15 -19.46 -13.07 22.83
N SER A 16 -19.95 -14.10 22.13
CA SER A 16 -21.33 -14.59 22.07
C SER A 16 -22.30 -13.86 21.11
N GLY A 17 -23.03 -14.69 20.35
CA GLY A 17 -23.96 -14.32 19.28
C GLY A 17 -24.44 -15.60 18.61
N ALA A 18 -25.33 -16.34 19.30
CA ALA A 18 -25.77 -17.68 18.92
C ALA A 18 -27.00 -17.64 17.98
N PRO A 19 -27.21 -18.68 17.13
CA PRO A 19 -28.40 -18.80 16.28
C PRO A 19 -29.66 -19.21 17.08
N PRO A 20 -30.87 -19.03 16.52
CA PRO A 20 -32.12 -19.36 17.22
C PRO A 20 -32.42 -20.88 17.26
N GLU A 21 -32.86 -21.35 18.42
CA GLU A 21 -33.36 -22.72 18.63
C GLU A 21 -34.88 -22.84 18.46
N ASN A 22 -35.34 -24.04 18.06
CA ASN A 22 -36.38 -24.86 18.70
C ASN A 22 -36.57 -26.14 17.85
N ALA A 23 -36.16 -27.33 18.31
CA ALA A 23 -36.91 -28.24 19.20
C ALA A 23 -37.90 -29.15 18.42
N ALA A 24 -37.96 -30.48 18.62
CA ALA A 24 -37.17 -31.39 19.46
C ALA A 24 -37.29 -32.88 18.99
N ALA A 25 -36.60 -33.79 19.68
CA ALA A 25 -36.56 -35.25 19.52
C ALA A 25 -35.87 -35.81 18.24
N GLY A 26 -35.25 -36.99 18.27
CA GLY A 26 -34.86 -37.80 19.43
C GLY A 26 -34.79 -39.32 19.18
N GLY A 27 -33.58 -39.90 19.18
CA GLY A 27 -33.36 -41.33 19.41
C GLY A 27 -32.86 -42.19 18.23
N SER A 28 -31.71 -42.84 18.47
CA SER A 28 -31.27 -44.16 18.00
C SER A 28 -31.26 -44.57 16.51
N THR A 29 -30.05 -44.93 16.05
CA THR A 29 -29.70 -46.17 15.30
C THR A 29 -30.76 -46.93 14.49
N ALA A 30 -30.60 -46.95 13.16
CA ALA A 30 -30.72 -48.17 12.35
C ALA A 30 -30.00 -48.01 11.00
N VAL A 31 -29.49 -49.10 10.43
CA VAL A 31 -29.15 -49.21 9.00
C VAL A 31 -30.36 -49.83 8.31
N GLU A 32 -30.93 -49.19 7.29
CA GLU A 32 -31.90 -49.84 6.42
C GLU A 32 -31.79 -49.37 4.96
N THR A 33 -31.49 -50.32 4.07
CA THR A 33 -31.29 -50.08 2.63
C THR A 33 -32.63 -50.06 1.90
N VAL A 34 -33.33 -48.93 1.92
CA VAL A 34 -34.58 -48.76 1.17
C VAL A 34 -34.29 -48.55 -0.32
N ILE A 35 -34.55 -49.58 -1.13
CA ILE A 35 -34.52 -49.49 -2.59
C ILE A 35 -35.66 -48.58 -3.06
N LYS A 36 -35.37 -47.30 -3.33
CA LYS A 36 -36.32 -46.39 -3.97
C LYS A 36 -36.51 -46.75 -5.44
N LEU A 37 -37.52 -47.57 -5.72
CA LEU A 37 -38.16 -47.63 -7.02
C LEU A 37 -38.64 -46.21 -7.41
N GLY A 38 -38.56 -45.88 -8.70
CA GLY A 38 -38.76 -44.51 -9.19
C GLY A 38 -40.17 -43.98 -8.91
N GLY A 39 -40.26 -42.96 -8.05
CA GLY A 39 -41.50 -42.20 -7.85
C GLY A 39 -41.83 -41.36 -9.08
N VAL A 40 -43.08 -41.45 -9.55
CA VAL A 40 -43.58 -40.56 -10.60
C VAL A 40 -43.57 -39.12 -10.06
N SER A 41 -42.88 -38.21 -10.75
CA SER A 41 -42.70 -36.83 -10.28
C SER A 41 -44.04 -36.12 -10.11
N ASN A 42 -44.37 -35.73 -8.88
CA ASN A 42 -45.60 -35.00 -8.56
C ASN A 42 -45.58 -33.60 -9.20
N SER A 43 -46.75 -33.04 -9.56
CA SER A 43 -46.84 -31.73 -10.24
C SER A 43 -46.12 -30.63 -9.44
N GLU A 44 -46.35 -30.61 -8.13
CA GLU A 44 -45.76 -29.64 -7.21
C GLU A 44 -44.22 -29.66 -7.22
N GLU A 45 -43.58 -30.82 -7.42
CA GLU A 45 -42.12 -30.85 -7.61
C GLU A 45 -41.69 -30.23 -8.95
N GLN A 46 -42.47 -30.42 -10.02
CA GLN A 46 -42.18 -29.83 -11.32
C GLN A 46 -42.38 -28.31 -11.28
N ASP A 47 -43.44 -27.84 -10.62
CA ASP A 47 -43.73 -26.42 -10.40
C ASP A 47 -42.67 -25.75 -9.49
N ILE A 48 -42.24 -26.41 -8.41
CA ILE A 48 -41.12 -25.93 -7.57
C ILE A 48 -39.82 -25.85 -8.37
N LYS A 49 -39.49 -26.88 -9.18
CA LYS A 49 -38.29 -26.85 -10.05
C LYS A 49 -38.40 -25.77 -11.13
N ALA A 50 -39.60 -25.51 -11.67
CA ALA A 50 -39.84 -24.43 -12.62
C ALA A 50 -39.74 -23.03 -11.97
N LEU A 51 -40.19 -22.87 -10.73
CA LEU A 51 -40.02 -21.64 -9.95
C LEU A 51 -38.56 -21.41 -9.55
N GLN A 52 -37.84 -22.45 -9.15
CA GLN A 52 -36.39 -22.39 -8.91
C GLN A 52 -35.61 -22.01 -10.18
N ALA A 53 -35.98 -22.56 -11.35
CA ALA A 53 -35.39 -22.19 -12.63
C ALA A 53 -35.72 -20.75 -13.05
N LYS A 54 -36.95 -20.26 -12.77
CA LYS A 54 -37.33 -18.86 -13.00
C LYS A 54 -36.58 -17.90 -12.07
N ASN A 55 -36.50 -18.21 -10.77
CA ASN A 55 -35.73 -17.40 -9.81
C ASN A 55 -34.24 -17.40 -10.12
N ARG A 56 -33.65 -18.51 -10.57
CA ARG A 56 -32.27 -18.54 -11.04
C ARG A 56 -32.07 -17.62 -12.25
N LYS A 57 -32.95 -17.68 -13.25
CA LYS A 57 -32.91 -16.77 -14.42
C LYS A 57 -33.14 -15.31 -14.07
N LEU A 58 -33.92 -15.02 -13.03
CA LEU A 58 -34.09 -13.65 -12.52
C LEU A 58 -32.84 -13.17 -11.76
N GLY A 59 -32.15 -14.06 -11.03
CA GLY A 59 -30.82 -13.80 -10.47
C GLY A 59 -29.81 -13.50 -11.57
N GLU A 60 -29.64 -14.43 -12.52
CA GLU A 60 -28.76 -14.28 -13.70
C GLU A 60 -29.03 -12.97 -14.47
N ALA A 61 -30.30 -12.54 -14.59
CA ALA A 61 -30.68 -11.28 -15.23
C ALA A 61 -30.45 -10.03 -14.36
N LEU A 62 -30.51 -10.15 -13.02
CA LEU A 62 -30.12 -9.07 -12.10
C LEU A 62 -28.60 -8.91 -12.05
N ASP A 63 -27.84 -10.01 -12.01
CA ASP A 63 -26.38 -10.01 -12.05
C ASP A 63 -25.87 -9.37 -13.36
N GLN A 64 -26.45 -9.76 -14.51
CA GLN A 64 -26.16 -9.11 -15.80
C GLN A 64 -26.49 -7.61 -15.80
N ARG A 65 -27.59 -7.21 -15.14
CA ARG A 65 -27.98 -5.80 -15.05
C ARG A 65 -27.07 -5.00 -14.12
N GLN A 66 -26.58 -5.60 -13.05
CA GLN A 66 -25.60 -5.00 -12.14
C GLN A 66 -24.26 -4.78 -12.87
N VAL A 67 -23.78 -5.77 -13.63
CA VAL A 67 -22.57 -5.63 -14.47
C VAL A 67 -22.71 -4.47 -15.46
N ILE A 68 -23.86 -4.36 -16.14
CA ILE A 68 -24.12 -3.24 -17.06
C ILE A 68 -24.20 -1.89 -16.31
N GLU A 69 -24.76 -1.86 -15.10
CA GLU A 69 -24.79 -0.64 -14.28
C GLU A 69 -23.38 -0.23 -13.81
N ASP A 70 -22.55 -1.18 -13.41
CA ASP A 70 -21.17 -0.96 -12.99
C ASP A 70 -20.28 -0.53 -14.16
N GLU A 71 -20.43 -1.12 -15.35
CA GLU A 71 -19.81 -0.66 -16.60
C GLU A 71 -20.22 0.78 -16.96
N LEU A 72 -21.50 1.13 -16.76
CA LEU A 72 -21.99 2.49 -16.99
C LEU A 72 -21.47 3.47 -15.94
N ARG A 73 -21.35 3.07 -14.68
CA ARG A 73 -20.77 3.88 -13.59
C ARG A 73 -19.28 4.16 -13.85
N GLU A 74 -18.50 3.14 -14.16
CA GLU A 74 -17.08 3.30 -14.52
C GLU A 74 -16.93 4.14 -15.81
N ARG A 75 -17.84 4.01 -16.77
CA ARG A 75 -17.87 4.85 -17.97
C ARG A 75 -18.21 6.32 -17.66
N ILE A 76 -19.09 6.59 -16.70
CA ILE A 76 -19.38 7.96 -16.24
C ILE A 76 -18.15 8.54 -15.55
N GLU A 77 -17.53 7.83 -14.61
CA GLU A 77 -16.29 8.28 -13.94
C GLU A 77 -15.15 8.54 -14.96
N ARG A 78 -15.00 7.68 -15.98
CA ARG A 78 -14.05 7.87 -17.10
C ARG A 78 -14.41 9.04 -18.03
N LEU A 79 -15.66 9.51 -18.03
CA LEU A 79 -16.09 10.71 -18.78
C LEU A 79 -15.97 11.98 -17.93
N GLU A 80 -16.29 11.94 -16.64
CA GLU A 80 -16.15 13.07 -15.71
C GLU A 80 -14.67 13.43 -15.49
N THR A 81 -13.81 12.43 -15.28
CA THR A 81 -12.35 12.64 -15.19
C THR A 81 -11.76 13.20 -16.47
N ARG A 82 -12.25 12.75 -17.63
CA ARG A 82 -11.87 13.31 -18.93
C ARG A 82 -12.38 14.75 -19.09
N GLN A 83 -13.63 15.03 -18.75
CA GLN A 83 -14.21 16.36 -18.83
C GLN A 83 -13.39 17.35 -18.01
N ALA A 84 -12.99 16.99 -16.79
CA ALA A 84 -12.11 17.82 -15.97
C ALA A 84 -10.74 18.12 -16.64
N THR A 85 -10.17 17.19 -17.41
CA THR A 85 -8.95 17.44 -18.18
C THR A 85 -9.17 18.25 -19.46
N ASP A 86 -10.32 18.08 -20.12
CA ASP A 86 -10.69 18.83 -21.32
C ASP A 86 -11.03 20.30 -20.92
N ASP A 87 -11.77 20.52 -19.83
CA ASP A 87 -12.09 21.83 -19.21
C ASP A 87 -10.82 22.59 -18.79
N ALA A 88 -9.89 21.91 -18.10
CA ALA A 88 -8.60 22.51 -17.72
C ALA A 88 -7.77 22.91 -18.96
N SER A 89 -7.82 22.09 -20.02
CA SER A 89 -7.15 22.40 -21.29
C SER A 89 -7.77 23.60 -21.99
N LEU A 90 -9.10 23.76 -21.95
CA LEU A 90 -9.82 24.91 -22.49
C LEU A 90 -9.48 26.21 -21.74
N LEU A 91 -9.38 26.19 -20.40
CA LEU A 91 -8.93 27.33 -19.60
C LEU A 91 -7.50 27.76 -19.96
N ILE A 92 -6.58 26.79 -20.09
CA ILE A 92 -5.18 27.04 -20.50
C ILE A 92 -5.13 27.65 -21.92
N LEU A 93 -5.91 27.11 -22.86
CA LEU A 93 -6.01 27.63 -24.23
C LEU A 93 -6.54 29.07 -24.25
N ASN A 94 -7.61 29.36 -23.50
CA ASN A 94 -8.21 30.69 -23.40
C ASN A 94 -7.21 31.73 -22.84
N ARG A 95 -6.45 31.35 -21.79
CA ARG A 95 -5.38 32.16 -21.21
C ARG A 95 -4.28 32.48 -22.22
N TYR A 96 -3.76 31.48 -22.94
CA TYR A 96 -2.73 31.72 -23.96
C TYR A 96 -3.24 32.55 -25.14
N TRP A 97 -4.51 32.38 -25.55
CA TRP A 97 -5.11 33.20 -26.60
C TRP A 97 -5.24 34.67 -26.19
N ASN A 98 -5.68 34.94 -24.95
CA ASN A 98 -5.73 36.31 -24.42
C ASN A 98 -4.32 36.94 -24.33
N GLN A 99 -3.32 36.16 -23.88
CA GLN A 99 -1.93 36.61 -23.85
C GLN A 99 -1.38 36.90 -25.26
N PHE A 100 -1.78 36.12 -26.27
CA PHE A 100 -1.44 36.39 -27.67
C PHE A 100 -2.06 37.72 -28.14
N ASP A 101 -3.37 37.91 -27.96
CA ASP A 101 -4.06 39.16 -28.34
C ASP A 101 -3.43 40.39 -27.66
N ASP A 102 -3.08 40.30 -26.37
CA ASP A 102 -2.46 41.40 -25.63
C ASP A 102 -1.04 41.70 -26.15
N ASN A 103 -0.23 40.68 -26.42
CA ASN A 103 1.12 40.83 -26.99
C ASN A 103 1.08 41.45 -28.40
N VAL A 104 0.13 41.03 -29.24
CA VAL A 104 -0.07 41.60 -30.58
C VAL A 104 -0.52 43.05 -30.48
N ARG A 105 -1.51 43.38 -29.64
CA ARG A 105 -1.94 44.77 -29.38
C ARG A 105 -0.82 45.65 -28.82
N LEU A 106 0.03 45.12 -27.93
CA LEU A 106 1.21 45.83 -27.43
C LEU A 106 2.27 46.06 -28.51
N THR A 107 2.45 45.11 -29.43
CA THR A 107 3.40 45.24 -30.55
C THR A 107 2.93 46.32 -31.53
N ILE A 108 1.65 46.32 -31.89
CA ILE A 108 1.02 47.36 -32.71
C ILE A 108 1.16 48.73 -32.02
N ARG A 109 0.73 48.86 -30.75
CA ARG A 109 0.83 50.12 -29.99
C ARG A 109 2.26 50.67 -29.90
N ARG A 110 3.27 49.81 -29.70
CA ARG A 110 4.69 50.24 -29.64
C ARG A 110 5.21 50.77 -30.98
N TYR A 111 4.66 50.29 -32.10
CA TYR A 111 4.97 50.83 -33.42
C TYR A 111 4.22 52.14 -33.67
N ASP A 112 2.89 52.14 -33.48
CA ASP A 112 2.04 53.30 -33.78
C ASP A 112 2.31 54.51 -32.85
N GLN A 113 2.80 54.28 -31.63
CA GLN A 113 3.28 55.34 -30.71
C GLN A 113 4.50 56.12 -31.22
N ALA A 114 5.18 55.65 -32.27
CA ALA A 114 6.18 56.46 -32.98
C ALA A 114 5.55 57.48 -33.96
N SER A 115 4.22 57.48 -34.10
CA SER A 115 3.50 58.23 -35.14
C SER A 115 2.23 58.97 -34.71
N SER A 116 1.45 58.53 -33.71
CA SER A 116 0.24 59.25 -33.26
C SER A 116 -0.24 58.90 -31.83
N GLU A 117 -1.11 59.76 -31.28
CA GLU A 117 -1.75 59.57 -29.96
C GLU A 117 -2.75 58.39 -29.91
N PRO A 118 -3.06 57.85 -28.71
CA PRO A 118 -3.89 56.67 -28.56
C PRO A 118 -5.40 56.96 -28.61
N GLU A 119 -6.09 56.40 -29.62
CA GLU A 119 -7.56 56.33 -29.59
C GLU A 119 -8.08 55.42 -28.45
N LYS A 120 -9.25 55.77 -27.93
CA LYS A 120 -9.99 54.93 -26.97
C LYS A 120 -10.79 53.87 -27.73
N SER A 121 -10.53 52.60 -27.45
CA SER A 121 -11.39 51.50 -27.90
C SER A 121 -12.78 51.59 -27.26
N PRO A 122 -13.87 51.38 -28.02
CA PRO A 122 -15.23 51.42 -27.46
C PRO A 122 -15.48 50.23 -26.53
N THR A 123 -16.28 50.45 -25.48
CA THR A 123 -16.91 49.40 -24.68
C THR A 123 -18.09 48.84 -25.46
N GLY A 124 -18.03 47.55 -25.82
CA GLY A 124 -19.16 46.84 -26.44
C GLY A 124 -19.93 46.06 -25.38
N ASP A 125 -21.17 46.48 -25.10
CA ASP A 125 -22.08 45.74 -24.22
C ASP A 125 -22.53 44.43 -24.89
N GLY A 126 -21.90 43.32 -24.53
CA GLY A 126 -22.24 41.99 -25.03
C GLY A 126 -21.59 40.89 -24.20
N ARG A 127 -22.22 39.69 -24.17
CA ARG A 127 -21.55 38.49 -23.65
C ARG A 127 -20.29 38.26 -24.47
N SER A 128 -19.16 38.08 -23.79
CA SER A 128 -17.87 37.91 -24.45
C SER A 128 -17.05 36.82 -23.77
N LEU A 129 -16.32 36.03 -24.55
CA LEU A 129 -15.34 35.03 -24.07
C LEU A 129 -14.11 35.65 -23.36
N LYS A 130 -14.13 36.97 -23.11
CA LYS A 130 -13.19 37.71 -22.25
C LYS A 130 -13.94 38.18 -20.99
N PRO A 131 -13.80 37.50 -19.85
CA PRO A 131 -14.34 37.96 -18.57
C PRO A 131 -13.80 39.35 -18.21
N GLU A 132 -14.67 40.25 -17.74
CA GLU A 132 -14.27 41.59 -17.27
C GLU A 132 -13.43 41.57 -15.99
N THR A 133 -13.48 40.46 -15.25
CA THR A 133 -12.68 40.22 -14.05
C THR A 133 -11.76 39.02 -14.28
N PRO A 134 -10.48 39.07 -13.87
CA PRO A 134 -9.62 37.89 -13.89
C PRO A 134 -10.23 36.78 -13.03
N GLU A 135 -10.42 35.59 -13.61
CA GLU A 135 -10.81 34.41 -12.83
C GLU A 135 -9.74 34.12 -11.76
N PRO A 136 -10.11 33.84 -10.50
CA PRO A 136 -9.14 33.55 -9.44
C PRO A 136 -8.41 32.23 -9.72
N ASP A 137 -7.11 32.16 -9.36
CA ASP A 137 -6.23 31.01 -9.64
C ASP A 137 -6.80 29.67 -9.09
N GLY A 138 -7.50 28.94 -9.96
CA GLY A 138 -8.34 27.79 -9.63
C GLY A 138 -7.64 26.44 -9.53
N ASP A 139 -6.33 26.41 -9.25
CA ASP A 139 -5.53 25.17 -9.22
C ASP A 139 -5.66 24.38 -7.88
N SER A 140 -6.90 24.29 -7.38
CA SER A 140 -7.24 23.76 -6.05
C SER A 140 -8.52 22.91 -6.08
N ASN A 141 -8.48 21.81 -6.83
CA ASN A 141 -9.59 20.86 -6.93
C ASN A 141 -9.46 19.71 -5.89
N GLN A 142 -10.16 19.82 -4.75
CA GLN A 142 -10.83 18.66 -4.13
C GLN A 142 -11.88 18.97 -3.03
N GLU A 143 -11.82 20.09 -2.29
CA GLU A 143 -12.70 20.26 -1.10
C GLU A 143 -14.10 20.87 -1.36
N ARG A 144 -14.38 21.48 -2.52
CA ARG A 144 -15.64 22.22 -2.75
C ARG A 144 -16.87 21.41 -3.16
N ALA A 145 -16.80 20.07 -3.21
CA ALA A 145 -17.93 19.23 -3.61
C ALA A 145 -19.09 19.17 -2.58
N LYS A 146 -18.86 19.57 -1.32
CA LYS A 146 -19.84 19.38 -0.23
C LYS A 146 -20.61 20.64 0.19
N ASP A 147 -20.16 21.83 -0.19
CA ASP A 147 -20.72 23.11 0.27
C ASP A 147 -21.59 23.80 -0.81
N ARG A 148 -22.48 23.04 -1.47
CA ARG A 148 -23.57 23.60 -2.29
C ARG A 148 -24.71 24.16 -1.41
N GLY A 149 -24.34 25.03 -0.47
CA GLY A 149 -25.23 25.76 0.42
C GLY A 149 -25.47 27.20 -0.06
N GLN A 150 -26.51 27.41 -0.88
CA GLN A 150 -27.19 28.70 -1.09
C GLN A 150 -26.31 29.96 -1.28
N GLN A 151 -25.65 30.09 -2.43
CA GLN A 151 -25.34 31.40 -3.04
C GLN A 151 -25.72 31.38 -4.52
N GLY A 152 -26.28 32.50 -5.00
CA GLY A 152 -26.67 32.69 -6.40
C GLY A 152 -25.69 33.58 -7.17
N GLU A 153 -25.97 33.77 -8.46
CA GLU A 153 -25.42 34.83 -9.31
C GLU A 153 -23.90 34.87 -9.52
N THR A 154 -23.36 33.89 -10.27
CA THR A 154 -22.04 34.03 -10.96
C THR A 154 -22.08 33.49 -12.39
N SER A 155 -22.81 34.17 -13.29
CA SER A 155 -22.97 33.77 -14.71
C SER A 155 -21.78 34.15 -15.62
N ASN A 156 -20.59 34.34 -15.04
CA ASN A 156 -19.48 35.10 -15.66
C ASN A 156 -18.15 34.30 -15.80
N SER A 157 -18.15 33.00 -15.49
CA SER A 157 -16.96 32.14 -15.71
C SER A 157 -16.91 31.62 -17.14
N PHE A 158 -15.72 31.52 -17.72
CA PHE A 158 -15.51 31.08 -19.11
C PHE A 158 -16.13 29.70 -19.38
N LEU A 159 -15.92 28.72 -18.49
CA LEU A 159 -16.52 27.39 -18.62
C LEU A 159 -18.05 27.41 -18.41
N ALA A 160 -18.55 28.31 -17.55
CA ALA A 160 -20.00 28.47 -17.36
C ALA A 160 -20.68 29.09 -18.60
N THR A 161 -20.00 30.01 -19.30
CA THR A 161 -20.45 30.52 -20.60
C THR A 161 -20.51 29.37 -21.61
N LEU A 162 -19.40 28.66 -21.86
CA LEU A 162 -19.35 27.53 -22.79
C LEU A 162 -20.39 26.43 -22.50
N ALA A 163 -20.60 26.08 -21.22
CA ALA A 163 -21.60 25.10 -20.82
C ALA A 163 -23.06 25.59 -20.93
N SER A 164 -23.28 26.90 -21.16
CA SER A 164 -24.60 27.52 -21.35
C SER A 164 -24.89 27.92 -22.80
N SER A 165 -23.86 28.07 -23.64
CA SER A 165 -23.96 28.39 -25.05
C SER A 165 -24.23 27.13 -25.90
N THR A 166 -24.97 27.29 -26.99
CA THR A 166 -25.14 26.25 -28.02
C THR A 166 -23.87 26.11 -28.87
N SER A 167 -23.75 25.02 -29.65
CA SER A 167 -22.63 24.84 -30.59
C SER A 167 -22.54 25.99 -31.60
N GLU A 168 -23.69 26.43 -32.14
CA GLU A 168 -23.78 27.51 -33.11
C GLU A 168 -23.31 28.86 -32.53
N GLU A 169 -23.66 29.15 -31.27
CA GLU A 169 -23.19 30.35 -30.56
C GLU A 169 -21.68 30.28 -30.26
N MET A 170 -21.16 29.13 -29.80
CA MET A 170 -19.73 28.95 -29.55
C MET A 170 -18.90 29.05 -30.83
N GLU A 171 -19.37 28.46 -31.94
CA GLU A 171 -18.72 28.56 -33.25
C GLU A 171 -18.69 30.01 -33.76
N ALA A 172 -19.77 30.78 -33.56
CA ALA A 172 -19.83 32.19 -33.93
C ALA A 172 -18.88 33.07 -33.08
N GLU A 173 -18.90 32.94 -31.75
CA GLU A 173 -18.03 33.72 -30.84
C GLU A 173 -16.54 33.38 -31.05
N LEU A 174 -16.21 32.11 -31.31
CA LEU A 174 -14.84 31.71 -31.64
C LEU A 174 -14.42 32.23 -33.02
N GLN A 175 -15.29 32.21 -34.03
CA GLN A 175 -14.99 32.75 -35.36
C GLN A 175 -14.71 34.26 -35.31
N GLU A 176 -15.53 35.06 -34.61
CA GLU A 176 -15.29 36.50 -34.46
C GLU A 176 -13.94 36.76 -33.74
N ARG A 177 -13.66 35.99 -32.67
CA ARG A 177 -12.41 36.10 -31.91
C ARG A 177 -11.19 35.75 -32.78
N VAL A 178 -11.26 34.67 -33.56
CA VAL A 178 -10.20 34.27 -34.50
C VAL A 178 -9.97 35.36 -35.55
N GLU A 179 -11.04 35.89 -36.15
CA GLU A 179 -10.93 36.98 -37.11
C GLU A 179 -10.31 38.25 -36.52
N SER A 180 -10.69 38.62 -35.30
CA SER A 180 -10.13 39.79 -34.60
C SER A 180 -8.63 39.61 -34.34
N SER A 181 -8.24 38.42 -33.88
CA SER A 181 -6.84 38.02 -33.66
C SER A 181 -6.05 38.03 -34.97
N GLN A 182 -6.64 37.53 -36.06
CA GLN A 182 -6.03 37.47 -37.39
C GLN A 182 -5.86 38.86 -38.00
N LYS A 183 -6.85 39.75 -37.89
CA LYS A 183 -6.77 41.16 -38.32
C LYS A 183 -5.61 41.88 -37.62
N GLN A 184 -5.44 41.65 -36.32
CA GLN A 184 -4.33 42.20 -35.53
C GLN A 184 -2.97 41.55 -35.90
N ALA A 185 -2.91 40.23 -36.09
CA ALA A 185 -1.69 39.54 -36.51
C ALA A 185 -1.21 39.98 -37.90
N ASN A 186 -2.12 40.13 -38.86
CA ASN A 186 -1.82 40.64 -40.20
C ASN A 186 -1.21 42.05 -40.13
N ARG A 187 -1.72 42.93 -39.24
CA ARG A 187 -1.15 44.26 -39.02
C ARG A 187 0.29 44.22 -38.52
N VAL A 188 0.66 43.25 -37.68
CA VAL A 188 2.06 43.04 -37.27
C VAL A 188 2.93 42.53 -38.43
N VAL A 189 2.38 41.73 -39.34
CA VAL A 189 3.07 41.31 -40.58
C VAL A 189 3.31 42.50 -41.51
N GLU A 190 2.32 43.37 -41.74
CA GLU A 190 2.50 44.63 -42.50
C GLU A 190 3.64 45.49 -41.94
N ILE A 191 3.66 45.67 -40.61
CA ILE A 191 4.69 46.41 -39.88
C ILE A 191 6.08 45.78 -40.10
N TYR A 192 6.18 44.45 -40.01
CA TYR A 192 7.42 43.71 -40.25
C TYR A 192 7.89 43.81 -41.71
N GLU A 193 6.98 43.70 -42.69
CA GLU A 193 7.33 43.85 -44.11
C GLU A 193 7.79 45.27 -44.45
N PHE A 194 7.17 46.30 -43.85
CA PHE A 194 7.61 47.68 -43.99
C PHE A 194 9.04 47.88 -43.42
N LEU A 195 9.27 47.46 -42.17
CA LEU A 195 10.59 47.52 -41.51
C LEU A 195 11.65 46.75 -42.30
N LYS A 196 11.31 45.55 -42.80
CA LYS A 196 12.19 44.73 -43.64
C LYS A 196 12.48 45.41 -44.97
N SER A 197 11.50 46.06 -45.59
CA SER A 197 11.69 46.86 -46.81
C SER A 197 12.64 48.04 -46.56
N THR A 198 12.53 48.75 -45.44
CA THR A 198 13.50 49.79 -45.05
C THR A 198 14.91 49.22 -44.88
N VAL A 199 15.05 48.08 -44.19
CA VAL A 199 16.33 47.39 -43.99
C VAL A 199 16.93 46.89 -45.32
N ASP A 200 16.12 46.35 -46.22
CA ASP A 200 16.58 45.84 -47.52
C ASP A 200 16.83 46.98 -48.53
N GLN A 201 16.23 48.16 -48.35
CA GLN A 201 16.62 49.39 -49.04
C GLN A 201 17.99 49.90 -48.55
N LEU A 202 18.24 49.90 -47.23
CA LEU A 202 19.55 50.23 -46.66
C LEU A 202 20.66 49.30 -47.17
N LYS A 203 20.39 47.99 -47.31
CA LYS A 203 21.32 47.01 -47.92
C LYS A 203 21.58 47.22 -49.41
N LYS A 204 20.70 47.91 -50.15
CA LYS A 204 20.83 48.15 -51.60
C LYS A 204 21.73 49.34 -51.94
N PHE A 205 22.24 50.09 -50.96
CA PHE A 205 23.25 51.12 -51.21
C PHE A 205 24.57 50.48 -51.65
N ASN A 206 24.95 50.75 -52.90
CA ASN A 206 25.95 49.96 -53.60
C ASN A 206 27.40 50.25 -53.13
N HIS A 207 28.28 49.26 -53.12
CA HIS A 207 29.55 49.31 -52.38
C HIS A 207 30.49 50.48 -52.74
N GLY A 208 30.39 51.06 -53.94
CA GLY A 208 31.14 52.27 -54.31
C GLY A 208 30.70 53.53 -53.56
N SER A 209 29.39 53.78 -53.48
CA SER A 209 28.87 54.88 -52.64
C SER A 209 28.90 54.50 -51.16
N LEU A 210 28.80 53.22 -50.81
CA LEU A 210 28.98 52.76 -49.43
C LEU A 210 30.44 52.96 -48.97
N TRP A 211 31.46 52.82 -49.83
CA TRP A 211 32.84 53.22 -49.49
C TRP A 211 32.99 54.73 -49.35
N GLN A 212 32.35 55.54 -50.20
CA GLN A 212 32.38 57.01 -50.05
C GLN A 212 31.63 57.48 -48.79
N VAL A 213 30.48 56.87 -48.47
CA VAL A 213 29.71 57.13 -47.25
C VAL A 213 30.46 56.62 -46.04
N ALA A 214 31.04 55.43 -46.06
CA ALA A 214 31.87 54.92 -44.97
C ALA A 214 33.15 55.74 -44.78
N SER A 215 33.80 56.20 -45.86
CA SER A 215 34.96 57.10 -45.80
C SER A 215 34.58 58.46 -45.22
N LYS A 216 33.44 59.03 -45.63
CA LYS A 216 32.92 60.30 -45.10
C LYS A 216 32.40 60.17 -43.67
N LEU A 217 31.76 59.05 -43.32
CA LEU A 217 31.31 58.74 -41.97
C LEU A 217 32.49 58.42 -41.04
N ASN A 218 33.54 57.77 -41.55
CA ASN A 218 34.78 57.53 -40.81
C ASN A 218 35.60 58.82 -40.65
N SER A 219 35.59 59.72 -41.63
CA SER A 219 36.14 61.08 -41.51
C SER A 219 35.35 61.91 -40.50
N LEU A 220 34.02 61.80 -40.48
CA LEU A 220 33.18 62.40 -39.44
C LEU A 220 33.41 61.76 -38.07
N LEU A 221 33.54 60.43 -37.96
CA LEU A 221 33.91 59.76 -36.71
C LEU A 221 35.32 60.10 -36.27
N THR A 222 36.26 60.33 -37.18
CA THR A 222 37.64 60.73 -36.84
C THR A 222 37.64 62.16 -36.31
N SER A 223 37.01 63.10 -37.03
CA SER A 223 36.87 64.48 -36.54
C SER A 223 36.02 64.60 -35.27
N GLU A 224 35.04 63.73 -35.06
CA GLU A 224 34.25 63.67 -33.82
C GLU A 224 35.04 62.98 -32.68
N ASN A 225 35.86 61.97 -32.96
CA ASN A 225 36.80 61.42 -31.98
C ASN A 225 37.89 62.44 -31.62
N GLU A 226 38.42 63.20 -32.58
CA GLU A 226 39.34 64.33 -32.34
C GLU A 226 38.65 65.41 -31.52
N ARG A 227 37.39 65.76 -31.82
CA ARG A 227 36.59 66.71 -31.03
C ARG A 227 36.30 66.18 -29.62
N LEU A 228 36.06 64.89 -29.45
CA LEU A 228 35.85 64.25 -28.14
C LEU A 228 37.15 64.12 -27.35
N GLN A 229 38.28 63.86 -28.00
CA GLN A 229 39.62 63.88 -27.39
C GLN A 229 39.99 65.29 -26.96
N GLN A 230 39.78 66.31 -27.82
CA GLN A 230 39.98 67.71 -27.47
C GLN A 230 39.04 68.13 -26.34
N LEU A 231 37.75 67.78 -26.38
CA LEU A 231 36.81 68.06 -25.29
C LEU A 231 37.22 67.35 -23.98
N THR A 232 37.78 66.14 -24.08
CA THR A 232 38.32 65.41 -22.93
C THR A 232 39.56 66.09 -22.35
N GLU A 233 40.46 66.62 -23.21
CA GLU A 233 41.65 67.35 -22.76
C GLU A 233 41.31 68.73 -22.21
N ASP A 234 40.38 69.46 -22.85
CA ASP A 234 39.76 70.68 -22.32
C ASP A 234 39.12 70.43 -20.93
N LEU A 235 38.44 69.31 -20.75
CA LEU A 235 37.83 68.92 -19.47
C LEU A 235 38.88 68.55 -18.43
N LYS A 236 39.95 67.83 -18.78
CA LYS A 236 41.11 67.61 -17.89
C LYS A 236 41.80 68.91 -17.51
N GLN A 237 41.99 69.83 -18.47
CA GLN A 237 42.61 71.11 -18.26
C GLN A 237 41.75 72.00 -17.35
N LYS A 238 40.43 72.05 -17.57
CA LYS A 238 39.46 72.71 -16.68
C LYS A 238 39.42 72.06 -15.29
N HIS A 239 39.46 70.73 -15.19
CA HIS A 239 39.51 70.03 -13.92
C HIS A 239 40.82 70.33 -13.15
N SER A 240 41.95 70.37 -13.85
CA SER A 240 43.26 70.78 -13.31
C SER A 240 43.23 72.25 -12.84
N HIS A 241 42.65 73.15 -13.64
CA HIS A 241 42.47 74.56 -13.32
C HIS A 241 41.61 74.74 -12.06
N MET A 242 40.39 74.20 -12.03
CA MET A 242 39.51 74.25 -10.86
C MET A 242 40.13 73.57 -9.63
N THR A 243 40.90 72.50 -9.80
CA THR A 243 41.67 71.87 -8.70
C THR A 243 42.79 72.78 -8.20
N SER A 244 43.43 73.55 -9.08
CA SER A 244 44.46 74.52 -8.72
C SER A 244 43.90 75.78 -8.04
N GLU A 245 42.66 76.19 -8.36
CA GLU A 245 41.92 77.30 -7.75
C GLU A 245 41.22 76.90 -6.44
N SER A 246 40.73 75.66 -6.35
CA SER A 246 40.16 75.10 -5.12
C SER A 246 41.20 75.02 -4.00
N ARG A 247 42.47 74.72 -4.31
CA ARG A 247 43.56 74.64 -3.32
C ARG A 247 43.82 75.93 -2.51
N PRO A 248 43.94 77.14 -3.09
CA PRO A 248 44.02 78.38 -2.32
C PRO A 248 42.71 78.74 -1.61
N LEU A 249 41.54 78.43 -2.18
CA LEU A 249 40.25 78.65 -1.52
C LEU A 249 40.11 77.78 -0.27
N GLY A 250 40.44 76.49 -0.32
CA GLY A 250 40.47 75.61 0.85
C GLY A 250 41.49 76.07 1.92
N ARG A 251 42.65 76.60 1.51
CA ARG A 251 43.58 77.23 2.46
C ARG A 251 43.04 78.53 3.08
N ALA A 252 42.17 79.25 2.39
CA ALA A 252 41.49 80.43 2.94
C ALA A 252 40.37 80.03 3.90
N ALA A 253 39.58 78.99 3.57
CA ALA A 253 38.55 78.41 4.44
C ALA A 253 39.16 77.92 5.76
N ASN A 254 40.16 77.02 5.72
CA ASN A 254 40.84 76.52 6.93
C ASN A 254 41.40 77.66 7.81
N LYS A 255 41.82 78.78 7.22
CA LYS A 255 42.30 79.97 7.95
C LYS A 255 41.15 80.80 8.54
N ALA A 256 39.99 80.81 7.90
CA ALA A 256 38.76 81.37 8.47
C ALA A 256 38.28 80.51 9.65
N ASP A 257 38.25 79.18 9.51
CA ASP A 257 37.84 78.24 10.58
C ASP A 257 38.73 78.36 11.82
N GLN A 258 40.05 78.46 11.62
CA GLN A 258 40.98 78.69 12.72
C GLN A 258 40.74 80.04 13.41
N ARG A 259 40.39 81.08 12.65
CA ARG A 259 40.06 82.41 13.19
C ARG A 259 38.68 82.45 13.87
N VAL A 260 37.71 81.66 13.41
CA VAL A 260 36.43 81.44 14.10
C VAL A 260 36.68 80.73 15.42
N SER A 261 37.56 79.73 15.45
CA SER A 261 37.98 79.02 16.67
C SER A 261 38.67 79.96 17.68
N GLU A 262 39.58 80.82 17.21
CA GLU A 262 40.21 81.88 18.03
C GLU A 262 39.17 82.84 18.64
N LEU A 263 38.19 83.27 17.83
CA LEU A 263 37.12 84.17 18.29
C LEU A 263 36.14 83.47 19.24
N GLN A 264 35.89 82.17 19.07
CA GLN A 264 35.06 81.37 19.96
C GLN A 264 35.65 81.30 21.37
N VAL A 265 36.96 81.03 21.49
CA VAL A 265 37.69 81.05 22.77
C VAL A 265 37.62 82.44 23.41
N LEU A 266 37.83 83.51 22.64
CA LEU A 266 37.72 84.88 23.15
C LEU A 266 36.30 85.22 23.64
N ILE A 267 35.26 84.69 22.99
CA ILE A 267 33.86 84.84 23.43
C ILE A 267 33.65 84.11 24.77
N GLU A 268 34.21 82.91 24.95
CA GLU A 268 34.12 82.15 26.20
C GLU A 268 34.85 82.86 27.36
N GLU A 269 36.04 83.41 27.12
CA GLU A 269 36.77 84.27 28.08
C GLU A 269 35.96 85.51 28.49
N LEU A 270 35.40 86.23 27.52
CA LEU A 270 34.59 87.43 27.77
C LEU A 270 33.26 87.10 28.49
N GLN A 271 32.62 85.97 28.18
CA GLN A 271 31.44 85.49 28.91
C GLN A 271 31.78 85.18 30.37
N TRP A 272 32.92 84.54 30.64
CA TRP A 272 33.39 84.28 32.00
C TRP A 272 33.67 85.56 32.78
N ASP A 273 34.30 86.56 32.16
CA ASP A 273 34.56 87.86 32.80
C ASP A 273 33.26 88.68 33.01
N MET A 274 32.30 88.64 32.08
CA MET A 274 30.97 89.23 32.28
C MET A 274 30.24 88.59 33.47
N GLU A 275 30.24 87.27 33.58
CA GLU A 275 29.60 86.54 34.68
C GLU A 275 30.34 86.75 36.03
N LYS A 276 31.67 86.92 36.00
CA LYS A 276 32.48 87.35 37.15
C LYS A 276 32.15 88.78 37.61
N ILE A 277 31.89 89.71 36.67
CA ILE A 277 31.36 91.05 36.96
C ILE A 277 29.94 90.95 37.55
N ARG A 278 29.04 90.15 36.96
CA ARG A 278 27.67 89.91 37.45
C ARG A 278 27.66 89.35 38.88
N ARG A 279 28.58 88.44 39.21
CA ARG A 279 28.78 87.96 40.59
C ARG A 279 29.32 89.01 41.55
N ARG A 280 30.02 90.05 41.07
CA ARG A 280 30.41 91.22 41.88
C ARG A 280 29.22 92.16 42.07
N GLU A 281 28.47 92.43 41.01
CA GLU A 281 27.23 93.22 41.02
C GLU A 281 26.21 92.63 42.01
N ASN A 282 25.90 91.33 41.90
CA ASN A 282 24.98 90.65 42.81
C ASN A 282 25.41 90.74 44.29
N ARG A 283 26.72 90.74 44.59
CA ARG A 283 27.23 90.96 45.96
C ARG A 283 27.08 92.42 46.42
N LEU A 284 27.29 93.39 45.52
CA LEU A 284 27.05 94.80 45.81
C LEU A 284 25.55 95.07 46.01
N ASN A 285 24.67 94.48 45.21
CA ASN A 285 23.22 94.58 45.34
C ASN A 285 22.71 93.90 46.62
N ALA A 286 23.31 92.76 47.03
CA ALA A 286 23.02 92.13 48.30
C ALA A 286 23.41 93.02 49.50
N HIS A 287 24.62 93.60 49.50
CA HIS A 287 25.02 94.55 50.54
C HIS A 287 24.22 95.85 50.50
N LEU A 288 23.81 96.34 49.34
CA LEU A 288 22.94 97.51 49.22
C LEU A 288 21.55 97.22 49.81
N SER A 289 21.00 96.03 49.54
CA SER A 289 19.74 95.57 50.15
C SER A 289 19.88 95.43 51.67
N GLU A 290 20.97 94.84 52.16
CA GLU A 290 21.27 94.73 53.60
C GLU A 290 21.41 96.10 54.27
N ILE A 291 22.02 97.08 53.60
CA ILE A 291 22.13 98.46 54.08
C ILE A 291 20.75 99.16 54.06
N LEU A 292 19.95 99.00 53.00
CA LEU A 292 18.59 99.54 52.92
C LEU A 292 17.68 98.93 53.99
N GLU A 293 17.80 97.63 54.27
CA GLU A 293 17.07 96.94 55.34
C GLU A 293 17.51 97.42 56.73
N ARG A 294 18.81 97.68 56.94
CA ARG A 294 19.34 98.33 58.16
C ARG A 294 18.85 99.78 58.33
N VAL A 295 18.70 100.53 57.24
CA VAL A 295 18.17 101.91 57.23
C VAL A 295 16.66 101.93 57.52
N ASN A 296 15.89 101.02 56.93
CA ASN A 296 14.45 100.88 57.20
C ASN A 296 14.18 100.37 58.63
N SER A 297 14.99 99.45 59.15
CA SER A 297 14.80 98.86 60.48
C SER A 297 15.30 99.73 61.65
N LYS A 298 16.08 100.79 61.38
CA LYS A 298 16.48 101.80 62.38
C LYS A 298 16.45 103.21 61.79
N GLY A 299 15.28 103.86 61.90
CA GLY A 299 15.08 105.24 61.47
C GLY A 299 16.05 106.23 62.13
N TYR A 300 17.08 106.63 61.38
CA TYR A 300 18.15 107.49 61.87
C TYR A 300 17.92 108.94 61.41
N LYS A 301 17.83 109.88 62.37
CA LYS A 301 17.68 111.30 62.07
C LYS A 301 19.02 111.88 61.61
N VAL A 302 19.00 112.65 60.53
CA VAL A 302 20.15 113.48 60.11
C VAL A 302 19.98 114.89 60.67
N CYS A 303 20.97 115.35 61.42
CA CYS A 303 21.21 116.77 61.68
C CYS A 303 22.51 117.20 60.97
N GLY A 304 22.80 118.50 60.93
CA GLY A 304 23.92 119.06 60.18
C GLY A 304 25.33 118.66 60.67
N GLU A 305 26.41 119.14 60.04
CA GLU A 305 26.48 120.31 59.14
C GLU A 305 27.46 120.12 57.95
N ALA A 306 27.46 121.11 57.05
CA ALA A 306 28.53 121.45 56.10
C ALA A 306 28.97 120.42 55.03
N SER A 307 28.30 120.44 53.88
CA SER A 307 28.96 120.91 52.63
C SER A 307 27.91 121.37 51.61
N SER A 308 28.29 122.26 50.69
CA SER A 308 27.39 122.91 49.73
C SER A 308 27.48 122.30 48.31
N VAL A 309 26.65 122.84 47.39
CA VAL A 309 26.54 122.49 45.96
C VAL A 309 25.70 121.24 45.64
N CYS A 310 24.38 121.41 45.69
CA CYS A 310 23.45 120.60 44.90
C CYS A 310 23.30 121.23 43.49
N GLY A 311 23.74 120.53 42.45
CA GLY A 311 23.58 120.95 41.05
C GLY A 311 22.39 120.26 40.38
N THR A 312 21.18 120.81 40.52
CA THR A 312 19.98 120.24 39.90
C THR A 312 20.02 120.41 38.37
N ILE A 313 20.22 119.32 37.62
CA ILE A 313 20.16 119.34 36.16
C ILE A 313 18.70 119.42 35.71
N THR A 314 18.17 120.64 35.61
CA THR A 314 16.84 120.89 35.04
C THR A 314 16.88 120.69 33.53
N ILE A 315 16.51 119.49 33.07
CA ILE A 315 16.24 119.24 31.65
C ILE A 315 15.08 120.15 31.23
N ASN A 316 15.29 120.98 30.21
CA ASN A 316 14.26 121.89 29.70
C ASN A 316 13.05 121.05 29.22
N LYS A 317 11.84 121.41 29.66
CA LYS A 317 10.60 120.63 29.48
C LYS A 317 10.44 120.09 28.04
N ARG A 318 10.69 120.92 27.02
CA ARG A 318 10.61 120.50 25.61
C ARG A 318 11.54 119.33 25.28
N LYS A 319 12.76 119.30 25.81
CA LYS A 319 13.71 118.18 25.60
C LYS A 319 13.28 116.90 26.33
N PHE A 320 12.54 117.02 27.43
CA PHE A 320 11.97 115.87 28.11
C PHE A 320 10.77 115.33 27.32
N GLU A 321 9.93 116.21 26.77
CA GLU A 321 8.82 115.84 25.87
C GLU A 321 9.34 115.21 24.56
N GLU A 322 10.37 115.78 23.93
CA GLU A 322 11.09 115.21 22.78
C GLU A 322 11.64 113.81 23.10
N MET A 323 12.38 113.65 24.21
CA MET A 323 12.96 112.37 24.62
C MET A 323 11.91 111.32 25.00
N ASN A 324 10.75 111.73 25.53
CA ASN A 324 9.65 110.80 25.83
C ASN A 324 8.86 110.41 24.57
N SER A 325 8.80 111.27 23.54
CA SER A 325 8.31 110.89 22.20
C SER A 325 9.24 109.88 21.55
N GLU A 326 10.56 110.16 21.55
CA GLU A 326 11.57 109.20 21.05
C GLU A 326 11.51 107.86 21.81
N LEU A 327 11.22 107.86 23.12
CA LEU A 327 11.05 106.61 23.89
C LEU A 327 9.84 105.80 23.42
N GLU A 328 8.69 106.44 23.21
CA GLU A 328 7.46 105.76 22.81
C GLU A 328 7.52 105.29 21.34
N GLU A 329 8.09 106.09 20.44
CA GLU A 329 8.41 105.69 19.06
C GLU A 329 9.33 104.45 19.05
N ASN A 330 10.33 104.38 19.93
CA ASN A 330 11.19 103.20 20.06
C ASN A 330 10.49 101.97 20.68
N ARG A 331 9.46 102.16 21.52
CA ARG A 331 8.60 101.07 22.03
C ARG A 331 7.73 100.51 20.92
N GLU A 332 6.99 101.37 20.20
CA GLU A 332 6.18 100.95 19.05
C GLU A 332 7.05 100.24 18.01
N LEU A 333 8.27 100.72 17.73
CA LEU A 333 9.20 100.07 16.81
C LEU A 333 9.73 98.71 17.33
N ALA A 334 9.78 98.51 18.65
CA ALA A 334 10.16 97.23 19.25
C ALA A 334 9.00 96.21 19.21
N ASP A 335 7.78 96.64 19.54
CA ASP A 335 6.58 95.79 19.52
C ASP A 335 6.22 95.38 18.08
N ASN A 336 6.30 96.30 17.12
CA ASN A 336 6.11 95.95 15.70
C ASN A 336 7.15 94.91 15.22
N ARG A 337 8.41 95.03 15.64
CA ARG A 337 9.45 94.02 15.34
C ARG A 337 9.21 92.68 16.04
N LEU A 338 8.68 92.69 17.26
CA LEU A 338 8.30 91.46 17.96
C LEU A 338 7.17 90.74 17.21
N ILE A 339 6.19 91.49 16.71
CA ILE A 339 5.09 90.97 15.88
C ILE A 339 5.63 90.42 14.53
N GLU A 340 6.54 91.13 13.85
CA GLU A 340 7.20 90.63 12.64
C GLU A 340 7.98 89.32 12.91
N LEU A 341 8.75 89.25 14.00
CA LEU A 341 9.51 88.06 14.38
C LEU A 341 8.60 86.87 14.74
N GLN A 342 7.53 87.09 15.49
CA GLN A 342 6.53 86.06 15.79
C GLN A 342 5.85 85.54 14.51
N LYS A 343 5.55 86.44 13.57
CA LYS A 343 4.93 86.07 12.29
C LYS A 343 5.88 85.27 11.41
N LEU A 344 7.13 85.71 11.26
CA LEU A 344 8.18 84.97 10.54
C LEU A 344 8.47 83.61 11.18
N GLN A 345 8.40 83.50 12.52
CA GLN A 345 8.53 82.22 13.22
C GLN A 345 7.35 81.28 12.90
N GLN A 346 6.12 81.79 12.83
CA GLN A 346 4.95 80.99 12.43
C GLN A 346 5.04 80.57 10.96
N ASP A 347 5.40 81.48 10.06
CA ASP A 347 5.56 81.19 8.63
C ASP A 347 6.65 80.12 8.39
N LEU A 348 7.76 80.17 9.13
CA LEU A 348 8.82 79.16 9.08
C LEU A 348 8.37 77.79 9.62
N GLN A 349 7.53 77.76 10.67
CA GLN A 349 6.91 76.51 11.13
C GLN A 349 5.96 75.91 10.08
N ASN A 350 5.12 76.74 9.46
CA ASN A 350 4.19 76.33 8.40
C ASN A 350 4.96 75.70 7.22
N VAL A 351 5.97 76.41 6.69
CA VAL A 351 6.81 75.92 5.58
C VAL A 351 7.56 74.64 5.94
N HIS A 352 8.02 74.49 7.20
CA HIS A 352 8.65 73.24 7.63
C HIS A 352 7.65 72.06 7.67
N GLN A 353 6.41 72.31 8.09
CA GLN A 353 5.35 71.31 8.13
C GLN A 353 4.91 70.88 6.72
N GLU A 354 4.73 71.84 5.80
CA GLU A 354 4.46 71.58 4.38
C GLU A 354 5.56 70.75 3.71
N ASN A 355 6.83 71.11 3.92
CA ASN A 355 7.98 70.40 3.34
C ASN A 355 8.08 68.95 3.83
N ASN A 356 7.69 68.69 5.08
CA ASN A 356 7.60 67.33 5.62
C ASN A 356 6.41 66.53 5.04
N SER A 357 5.26 67.16 4.75
CA SER A 357 4.15 66.50 4.02
C SER A 357 4.58 66.11 2.61
N MET A 358 5.13 67.08 1.86
CA MET A 358 5.60 66.88 0.49
C MET A 358 6.66 65.76 0.38
N LYS A 359 7.52 65.60 1.40
CA LYS A 359 8.46 64.46 1.51
C LYS A 359 7.74 63.11 1.65
N ALA A 360 6.74 63.01 2.52
CA ALA A 360 5.99 61.77 2.74
C ALA A 360 5.19 61.38 1.48
N GLU A 361 4.55 62.36 0.84
CA GLU A 361 3.82 62.20 -0.42
C GLU A 361 4.73 61.74 -1.57
N LEU A 362 5.92 62.34 -1.71
CA LEU A 362 6.93 61.91 -2.70
C LEU A 362 7.39 60.46 -2.49
N LEU A 363 7.66 60.06 -1.25
CA LEU A 363 8.07 58.68 -0.93
C LEU A 363 6.96 57.67 -1.23
N SER A 364 5.73 57.94 -0.77
CA SER A 364 4.57 57.09 -1.04
C SER A 364 4.29 56.98 -2.54
N ARG A 365 4.41 58.07 -3.31
CA ARG A 365 4.19 58.08 -4.76
C ARG A 365 5.30 57.38 -5.53
N ALA A 366 6.55 57.48 -5.09
CA ALA A 366 7.65 56.71 -5.67
C ALA A 366 7.45 55.19 -5.46
N GLU A 367 7.04 54.77 -4.26
CA GLU A 367 6.76 53.36 -3.98
C GLU A 367 5.54 52.84 -4.78
N GLY A 368 4.52 53.68 -4.98
CA GLY A 368 3.40 53.41 -5.88
C GLY A 368 3.86 53.21 -7.32
N LEU A 369 4.64 54.14 -7.88
CA LEU A 369 5.17 54.04 -9.25
C LEU A 369 6.05 52.80 -9.48
N VAL A 370 6.81 52.35 -8.47
CA VAL A 370 7.55 51.08 -8.55
C VAL A 370 6.61 49.88 -8.58
N LYS A 371 5.52 49.88 -7.80
CA LYS A 371 4.52 48.78 -7.81
C LYS A 371 3.65 48.79 -9.08
N GLU A 372 3.42 49.96 -9.67
CA GLU A 372 2.73 50.14 -10.95
C GLU A 372 3.63 49.81 -12.16
N SER A 373 4.96 49.74 -11.98
CA SER A 373 5.91 49.46 -13.07
C SER A 373 5.63 48.13 -13.77
N SER A 374 5.99 48.06 -15.06
CA SER A 374 5.77 46.86 -15.87
C SER A 374 6.67 45.71 -15.43
N GLU A 375 7.87 46.07 -14.96
CA GLU A 375 8.94 45.20 -14.50
C GLU A 375 8.55 44.56 -13.16
N TYR A 376 8.09 45.36 -12.19
CA TYR A 376 7.64 44.86 -10.89
C TYR A 376 6.43 43.92 -11.04
N ARG A 377 5.40 44.32 -11.82
CA ARG A 377 4.22 43.47 -12.04
C ARG A 377 4.55 42.19 -12.80
N CYS A 378 5.50 42.23 -13.74
CA CYS A 378 6.01 41.04 -14.41
C CYS A 378 6.76 40.12 -13.45
N LEU A 379 7.61 40.67 -12.58
CA LEU A 379 8.36 39.91 -11.57
C LEU A 379 7.43 39.28 -10.52
N GLN A 380 6.42 40.01 -10.07
CA GLN A 380 5.38 39.54 -9.15
C GLN A 380 4.58 38.38 -9.76
N SER A 381 4.16 38.51 -11.04
CA SER A 381 3.47 37.44 -11.78
C SER A 381 4.34 36.18 -11.93
N GLN A 382 5.61 36.35 -12.32
CA GLN A 382 6.57 35.24 -12.40
C GLN A 382 6.79 34.56 -11.04
N PHE A 383 6.88 35.33 -9.95
CA PHE A 383 7.01 34.79 -8.60
C PHE A 383 5.79 33.96 -8.21
N SER A 384 4.57 34.48 -8.41
CA SER A 384 3.33 33.74 -8.10
C SER A 384 3.22 32.43 -8.88
N VAL A 385 3.54 32.44 -10.19
CA VAL A 385 3.53 31.22 -11.02
C VAL A 385 4.55 30.20 -10.50
N LEU A 386 5.81 30.60 -10.27
CA LEU A 386 6.86 29.69 -9.80
C LEU A 386 6.59 29.18 -8.37
N TYR A 387 5.98 29.99 -7.52
CA TYR A 387 5.57 29.61 -6.17
C TYR A 387 4.47 28.55 -6.21
N ASN A 388 3.43 28.76 -7.02
CA ASN A 388 2.33 27.80 -7.21
C ASN A 388 2.83 26.50 -7.86
N GLU A 389 3.66 26.56 -8.92
CA GLU A 389 4.34 25.38 -9.50
C GLU A 389 5.08 24.58 -8.42
N SER A 390 5.80 25.25 -7.51
CA SER A 390 6.56 24.59 -6.45
C SER A 390 5.67 23.89 -5.41
N LEU A 391 4.48 24.44 -5.13
CA LEU A 391 3.49 23.83 -4.23
C LEU A 391 2.84 22.60 -4.87
N ILE A 392 2.47 22.68 -6.16
CA ILE A 392 1.87 21.58 -6.92
C ILE A 392 2.85 20.41 -7.03
N LEU A 393 4.11 20.69 -7.43
CA LEU A 393 5.16 19.67 -7.51
C LEU A 393 5.45 19.02 -6.15
N LYS A 394 5.39 19.79 -5.05
CA LYS A 394 5.50 19.24 -3.69
C LYS A 394 4.32 18.33 -3.35
N GLY A 395 3.10 18.71 -3.69
CA GLY A 395 1.90 17.88 -3.52
C GLY A 395 2.03 16.54 -4.27
N GLN A 396 2.43 16.59 -5.54
CA GLN A 396 2.69 15.39 -6.36
C GLN A 396 3.83 14.52 -5.80
N LEU A 397 4.89 15.13 -5.26
CA LEU A 397 5.99 14.41 -4.61
C LEU A 397 5.51 13.67 -3.35
N ASP A 398 4.73 14.32 -2.50
CA ASP A 398 4.24 13.71 -1.26
C ASP A 398 3.11 12.69 -1.52
N GLU A 399 2.30 12.87 -2.57
CA GLU A 399 1.33 11.86 -3.01
C GLU A 399 2.02 10.63 -3.64
N THR A 400 3.04 10.82 -4.49
CA THR A 400 3.80 9.69 -5.07
C THR A 400 4.58 8.92 -4.00
N ARG A 401 5.11 9.60 -2.97
CA ARG A 401 5.65 8.96 -1.75
C ARG A 401 4.60 8.16 -1.00
N ALA A 402 3.37 8.67 -0.84
CA ALA A 402 2.28 7.94 -0.21
C ALA A 402 1.91 6.68 -1.02
N ARG A 403 1.76 6.80 -2.34
CA ARG A 403 1.51 5.69 -3.28
C ARG A 403 2.64 4.64 -3.26
N LEU A 404 3.90 5.06 -3.14
CA LEU A 404 5.04 4.14 -2.99
C LEU A 404 5.01 3.40 -1.64
N ASN A 405 4.66 4.09 -0.55
CA ASN A 405 4.56 3.47 0.77
C ASN A 405 3.38 2.49 0.88
N THR A 406 2.22 2.81 0.30
CA THR A 406 1.07 1.88 0.28
C THR A 406 1.34 0.64 -0.56
N THR A 407 1.92 0.80 -1.76
CA THR A 407 2.30 -0.34 -2.61
C THR A 407 3.41 -1.19 -1.99
N ARG A 408 4.43 -0.58 -1.36
CA ARG A 408 5.45 -1.31 -0.58
C ARG A 408 4.84 -2.10 0.58
N THR A 409 3.90 -1.50 1.32
CA THR A 409 3.21 -2.17 2.44
C THR A 409 2.32 -3.31 1.95
N ALA A 410 1.67 -3.16 0.80
CA ALA A 410 0.90 -4.23 0.16
C ALA A 410 1.81 -5.39 -0.29
N ARG A 411 2.96 -5.11 -0.92
CA ARG A 411 3.96 -6.12 -1.31
C ARG A 411 4.51 -6.89 -0.10
N LEU A 412 4.75 -6.22 1.02
CA LEU A 412 5.17 -6.87 2.27
C LEU A 412 4.08 -7.82 2.79
N ARG A 413 2.82 -7.37 2.90
CA ARG A 413 1.71 -8.25 3.33
C ARG A 413 1.48 -9.44 2.38
N GLN A 414 1.71 -9.26 1.09
CA GLN A 414 1.63 -10.35 0.11
C GLN A 414 2.75 -11.38 0.33
N LEU A 415 3.98 -10.94 0.62
CA LEU A 415 5.07 -11.83 0.99
C LEU A 415 4.78 -12.55 2.32
N GLU A 416 4.33 -11.84 3.35
CA GLU A 416 3.90 -12.43 4.63
C GLU A 416 2.81 -13.50 4.42
N HIS A 417 1.84 -13.27 3.52
CA HIS A 417 0.81 -14.26 3.19
C HIS A 417 1.40 -15.48 2.46
N MET A 418 2.28 -15.28 1.48
CA MET A 418 2.95 -16.38 0.75
C MET A 418 3.86 -17.22 1.67
N GLU A 419 4.58 -16.59 2.60
CA GLU A 419 5.40 -17.27 3.61
C GLU A 419 4.53 -18.12 4.56
N ASN A 420 3.37 -17.59 4.99
CA ASN A 420 2.42 -18.34 5.80
C ASN A 420 1.80 -19.53 5.03
N ASP A 421 1.47 -19.35 3.74
CA ASP A 421 0.94 -20.41 2.89
C ASP A 421 1.99 -21.49 2.60
N GLU A 422 3.25 -21.11 2.38
CA GLU A 422 4.36 -22.06 2.24
C GLU A 422 4.56 -22.86 3.52
N VAL A 423 4.60 -22.20 4.68
CA VAL A 423 4.69 -22.88 5.99
C VAL A 423 3.48 -23.79 6.25
N ALA A 424 2.28 -23.41 5.83
CA ALA A 424 1.09 -24.24 5.92
C ALA A 424 1.18 -25.48 4.99
N LEU A 425 1.68 -25.31 3.77
CA LEU A 425 1.90 -26.40 2.82
C LEU A 425 3.00 -27.36 3.30
N GLN A 426 4.13 -26.83 3.79
CA GLN A 426 5.19 -27.62 4.41
C GLN A 426 4.67 -28.45 5.60
N ARG A 427 3.75 -27.90 6.42
CA ARG A 427 3.12 -28.65 7.52
C ARG A 427 2.21 -29.78 7.01
N LYS A 428 1.41 -29.54 5.96
CA LYS A 428 0.58 -30.58 5.33
C LYS A 428 1.44 -31.71 4.78
N VAL A 429 2.41 -31.39 3.93
CA VAL A 429 3.32 -32.38 3.31
C VAL A 429 4.09 -33.19 4.37
N ARG A 430 4.58 -32.57 5.46
CA ARG A 430 5.20 -33.32 6.57
C ARG A 430 4.21 -34.26 7.27
N THR A 431 2.95 -33.85 7.42
CA THR A 431 1.90 -34.67 8.04
C THR A 431 1.53 -35.87 7.15
N GLU A 432 1.41 -35.64 5.83
CA GLU A 432 1.20 -36.68 4.83
C GLU A 432 2.39 -37.67 4.79
N VAL A 433 3.63 -37.17 4.85
CA VAL A 433 4.83 -38.03 4.96
C VAL A 433 4.79 -38.89 6.22
N PHE A 434 4.48 -38.34 7.41
CA PHE A 434 4.35 -39.15 8.62
C PHE A 434 3.24 -40.22 8.50
N GLN A 435 2.11 -39.91 7.88
CA GLN A 435 1.03 -40.89 7.64
C GLN A 435 1.47 -41.99 6.65
N LEU A 436 2.28 -41.66 5.65
CA LEU A 436 2.88 -42.63 4.71
C LEU A 436 3.97 -43.48 5.38
N GLU A 437 4.72 -42.93 6.33
CA GLU A 437 5.69 -43.67 7.15
C GLU A 437 5.00 -44.65 8.13
N ASP A 438 3.94 -44.21 8.82
CA ASP A 438 3.14 -45.05 9.72
C ASP A 438 2.43 -46.19 8.96
N THR A 439 1.82 -45.90 7.80
CA THR A 439 1.18 -46.94 6.98
C THR A 439 2.19 -47.90 6.37
N LEU A 440 3.38 -47.42 5.96
CA LEU A 440 4.48 -48.30 5.53
C LEU A 440 5.00 -49.18 6.67
N ALA A 441 5.08 -48.66 7.91
CA ALA A 441 5.47 -49.44 9.08
C ALA A 441 4.41 -50.51 9.42
N GLN A 442 3.13 -50.18 9.32
CA GLN A 442 2.04 -51.13 9.51
C GLN A 442 2.04 -52.24 8.44
N VAL A 443 2.19 -51.90 7.16
CA VAL A 443 2.28 -52.89 6.06
C VAL A 443 3.52 -53.79 6.22
N ARG A 444 4.66 -53.25 6.68
CA ARG A 444 5.85 -54.06 7.01
C ARG A 444 5.60 -55.03 8.16
N LYS A 445 4.86 -54.60 9.19
CA LYS A 445 4.47 -55.46 10.32
C LYS A 445 3.51 -56.56 9.86
N GLU A 446 2.51 -56.24 9.05
CA GLU A 446 1.57 -57.21 8.45
C GLU A 446 2.30 -58.22 7.56
N TYR A 447 3.25 -57.78 6.75
CA TYR A 447 4.12 -58.66 5.95
C TYR A 447 4.94 -59.63 6.82
N GLU A 448 5.59 -59.14 7.89
CA GLU A 448 6.41 -60.02 8.74
C GLU A 448 5.55 -60.97 9.59
N MET A 449 4.34 -60.57 10.02
CA MET A 449 3.38 -61.48 10.64
C MET A 449 2.94 -62.58 9.67
N LEU A 450 2.52 -62.22 8.46
CA LEU A 450 2.10 -63.18 7.42
C LEU A 450 3.25 -64.10 6.98
N ARG A 451 4.49 -63.59 6.99
CA ARG A 451 5.69 -64.38 6.74
C ARG A 451 5.95 -65.38 7.87
N ILE A 452 5.82 -64.98 9.13
CA ILE A 452 5.95 -65.88 10.29
C ILE A 452 4.85 -66.96 10.26
N GLU A 453 3.61 -66.59 9.92
CA GLU A 453 2.49 -67.54 9.72
C GLU A 453 2.79 -68.53 8.58
N PHE A 454 3.37 -68.07 7.48
CA PHE A 454 3.80 -68.94 6.37
C PHE A 454 4.96 -69.86 6.77
N GLU A 455 5.99 -69.37 7.45
CA GLU A 455 7.12 -70.17 7.94
C GLU A 455 6.66 -71.23 8.98
N GLN A 456 5.71 -70.89 9.86
CA GLN A 456 5.06 -71.85 10.77
C GLN A 456 4.23 -72.90 10.02
N THR A 457 3.45 -72.48 9.01
CA THR A 457 2.63 -73.39 8.19
C THR A 457 3.51 -74.35 7.39
N LEU A 458 4.62 -73.87 6.85
CA LEU A 458 5.63 -74.68 6.16
C LEU A 458 6.22 -75.72 7.12
N ALA A 459 6.70 -75.30 8.29
CA ALA A 459 7.30 -76.20 9.28
C ALA A 459 6.30 -77.25 9.81
N ALA A 460 5.02 -76.91 9.97
CA ALA A 460 3.97 -77.86 10.33
C ALA A 460 3.71 -78.88 9.21
N ASN A 461 3.75 -78.46 7.95
CA ASN A 461 3.59 -79.34 6.79
C ASN A 461 4.81 -80.27 6.61
N GLU A 462 6.02 -79.77 6.86
CA GLU A 462 7.24 -80.59 6.88
C GLU A 462 7.18 -81.66 8.00
N GLN A 463 6.70 -81.31 9.20
CA GLN A 463 6.48 -82.28 10.29
C GLN A 463 5.39 -83.31 9.96
N ALA A 464 4.39 -82.96 9.15
CA ALA A 464 3.42 -83.91 8.64
C ALA A 464 4.01 -84.89 7.61
N GLY A 465 5.16 -84.58 6.99
CA GLY A 465 5.85 -85.45 6.02
C GLY A 465 6.23 -86.83 6.58
N PRO A 466 7.02 -86.90 7.68
CA PRO A 466 7.33 -88.15 8.39
C PRO A 466 6.08 -88.91 8.84
N ILE A 467 5.10 -88.24 9.46
CA ILE A 467 3.87 -88.88 9.95
C ILE A 467 3.09 -89.54 8.79
N ASN A 468 2.94 -88.84 7.67
CA ASN A 468 2.31 -89.39 6.47
C ASN A 468 3.12 -90.55 5.85
N ARG A 469 4.45 -90.56 5.99
CA ARG A 469 5.31 -91.67 5.55
C ARG A 469 5.17 -92.90 6.46
N GLU A 470 5.19 -92.72 7.77
CA GLU A 470 4.97 -93.78 8.76
C GLU A 470 3.56 -94.38 8.61
N MET A 471 2.53 -93.55 8.45
CA MET A 471 1.17 -93.99 8.19
C MET A 471 1.06 -94.81 6.89
N ARG A 472 1.75 -94.42 5.81
CA ARG A 472 1.85 -95.23 4.58
C ARG A 472 2.56 -96.56 4.80
N HIS A 473 3.67 -96.59 5.55
CA HIS A 473 4.36 -97.84 5.90
C HIS A 473 3.51 -98.76 6.79
N LEU A 474 2.76 -98.20 7.75
CA LEU A 474 1.81 -98.95 8.59
C LEU A 474 0.66 -99.54 7.76
N ILE A 475 0.05 -98.75 6.87
CA ILE A 475 -0.99 -99.22 5.94
C ILE A 475 -0.45 -100.36 5.06
N SER A 476 0.74 -100.20 4.48
CA SER A 476 1.40 -101.25 3.67
C SER A 476 1.69 -102.52 4.47
N THR A 477 2.11 -102.38 5.72
CA THR A 477 2.35 -103.52 6.64
C THR A 477 1.05 -104.24 6.99
N LEU A 478 -0.02 -103.50 7.29
CA LEU A 478 -1.35 -104.04 7.55
C LEU A 478 -1.96 -104.73 6.32
N GLN A 479 -1.77 -104.15 5.12
CA GLN A 479 -2.13 -104.78 3.85
C GLN A 479 -1.37 -106.09 3.62
N THR A 480 -0.05 -106.10 3.85
CA THR A 480 0.79 -107.30 3.73
C THR A 480 0.35 -108.39 4.72
N HIS A 481 0.08 -108.03 5.98
CA HIS A 481 -0.44 -108.97 6.97
C HIS A 481 -1.84 -109.50 6.59
N ASN A 482 -2.72 -108.66 6.05
CA ASN A 482 -4.03 -109.09 5.54
C ASN A 482 -3.88 -110.07 4.35
N GLN A 483 -2.91 -109.83 3.46
CA GLN A 483 -2.53 -110.71 2.35
C GLN A 483 -2.02 -112.07 2.86
N GLN A 484 -1.17 -112.07 3.90
CA GLN A 484 -0.67 -113.28 4.56
C GLN A 484 -1.79 -114.07 5.23
N MET A 485 -2.66 -113.42 6.01
CA MET A 485 -3.82 -114.05 6.65
C MET A 485 -4.79 -114.66 5.63
N LYS A 486 -5.02 -114.00 4.49
CA LYS A 486 -5.77 -114.58 3.35
C LYS A 486 -5.08 -115.85 2.81
N GLY A 487 -3.76 -115.81 2.64
CA GLY A 487 -2.96 -116.97 2.25
C GLY A 487 -3.01 -118.12 3.26
N GLU A 488 -3.02 -117.84 4.56
CA GLU A 488 -3.21 -118.87 5.59
C GLU A 488 -4.61 -119.47 5.56
N VAL A 489 -5.66 -118.65 5.40
CA VAL A 489 -7.04 -119.15 5.22
C VAL A 489 -7.14 -120.08 4.00
N VAL A 490 -6.42 -119.82 2.91
CA VAL A 490 -6.33 -120.75 1.77
C VAL A 490 -5.61 -122.05 2.16
N LYS A 491 -4.49 -122.00 2.89
CA LYS A 491 -3.79 -123.21 3.39
C LYS A 491 -4.66 -124.04 4.33
N TYR A 492 -5.41 -123.41 5.25
CA TYR A 492 -6.35 -124.11 6.12
C TYR A 492 -7.52 -124.74 5.33
N LYS A 493 -8.03 -124.05 4.29
CA LYS A 493 -9.02 -124.61 3.37
C LYS A 493 -8.49 -125.80 2.56
N MET A 494 -7.20 -125.83 2.19
CA MET A 494 -6.57 -127.01 1.58
C MET A 494 -6.47 -128.16 2.57
N ARG A 495 -5.90 -127.94 3.77
CA ARG A 495 -5.80 -128.96 4.82
C ARG A 495 -7.15 -129.56 5.24
N LEU A 496 -8.21 -128.75 5.23
CA LEU A 496 -9.56 -129.25 5.47
C LEU A 496 -10.01 -130.21 4.36
N ARG A 497 -9.73 -129.90 3.08
CA ARG A 497 -10.02 -130.81 1.95
C ARG A 497 -9.17 -132.08 1.97
N GLU A 498 -7.90 -131.97 2.36
CA GLU A 498 -6.96 -133.09 2.51
C GLU A 498 -7.45 -134.06 3.59
N THR A 499 -7.72 -133.57 4.80
CA THR A 499 -8.29 -134.38 5.89
C THR A 499 -9.68 -134.95 5.56
N GLN A 500 -10.52 -134.22 4.83
CA GLN A 500 -11.80 -134.74 4.32
C GLN A 500 -11.61 -135.90 3.32
N ALA A 501 -10.53 -135.90 2.55
CA ALA A 501 -10.19 -136.98 1.62
C ALA A 501 -9.54 -138.20 2.33
N GLU A 502 -8.75 -137.97 3.38
CA GLU A 502 -8.20 -139.03 4.25
C GLU A 502 -9.30 -139.76 5.03
N LEU A 503 -10.32 -139.02 5.51
CA LEU A 503 -11.47 -139.58 6.23
C LEU A 503 -12.29 -140.54 5.35
N ASN A 504 -12.24 -140.38 4.02
CA ASN A 504 -12.86 -141.28 3.04
C ASN A 504 -12.03 -142.54 2.73
N GLN A 505 -10.80 -142.70 3.24
CA GLN A 505 -9.90 -143.82 2.91
C GLN A 505 -9.84 -144.93 3.97
N VAL A 506 -10.49 -144.77 5.14
CA VAL A 506 -10.38 -145.71 6.28
C VAL A 506 -11.74 -146.31 6.67
N GLY A 507 -12.29 -147.20 5.83
CA GLY A 507 -13.51 -147.96 6.13
C GLY A 507 -14.04 -148.81 4.96
N PRO A 508 -13.69 -150.11 4.81
CA PRO A 508 -13.82 -150.79 3.51
C PRO A 508 -14.64 -152.12 3.46
N LYS A 509 -15.03 -152.47 2.21
CA LYS A 509 -15.43 -153.79 1.61
C LYS A 509 -16.92 -154.17 1.51
N GLY A 510 -17.26 -154.79 0.37
CA GLY A 510 -18.60 -155.12 -0.15
C GLY A 510 -18.93 -154.28 -1.40
N GLU A 511 -18.56 -154.60 -2.66
CA GLU A 511 -18.63 -155.86 -3.46
C GLU A 511 -20.09 -156.29 -3.77
N THR A 512 -20.55 -156.50 -5.03
CA THR A 512 -19.93 -156.37 -6.39
C THR A 512 -20.95 -156.37 -7.55
N VAL A 513 -20.68 -155.60 -8.64
CA VAL A 513 -20.87 -155.90 -10.10
C VAL A 513 -22.26 -156.32 -10.65
N PHE A 514 -22.91 -155.61 -11.60
CA PHE A 514 -22.70 -155.63 -13.08
C PHE A 514 -23.57 -154.51 -13.75
N CYS A 515 -23.06 -153.48 -14.45
CA CYS A 515 -22.46 -153.39 -15.81
C CYS A 515 -23.50 -153.54 -16.96
N LEU A 516 -23.73 -152.57 -17.87
CA LEU A 516 -22.99 -152.14 -19.08
C LEU A 516 -23.64 -150.80 -19.61
N THR A 517 -23.13 -149.97 -20.56
CA THR A 517 -22.06 -150.06 -21.57
C THR A 517 -21.58 -148.64 -22.02
N PHE A 518 -20.31 -148.51 -22.50
CA PHE A 518 -19.78 -147.69 -23.64
C PHE A 518 -20.26 -146.22 -23.91
N VAL A 519 -19.45 -145.25 -24.38
CA VAL A 519 -18.41 -145.22 -25.47
C VAL A 519 -17.16 -144.38 -25.06
N ARG A 520 -16.10 -144.27 -25.89
CA ARG A 520 -14.75 -143.74 -25.58
C ARG A 520 -14.13 -142.89 -26.72
N SER A 521 -13.09 -142.07 -26.41
CA SER A 521 -12.10 -141.41 -27.31
C SER A 521 -12.51 -140.10 -28.03
N SER A 522 -11.65 -139.11 -28.36
CA SER A 522 -10.24 -138.79 -27.96
C SER A 522 -9.84 -137.33 -28.31
N PRO A 523 -8.70 -136.76 -27.82
CA PRO A 523 -8.33 -135.33 -27.95
C PRO A 523 -7.04 -134.99 -28.78
N LEU A 524 -6.88 -133.71 -29.17
CA LEU A 524 -5.68 -133.05 -29.76
C LEU A 524 -5.65 -131.53 -29.38
N LYS A 525 -4.55 -130.94 -28.84
CA LYS A 525 -3.45 -130.15 -29.47
C LYS A 525 -3.83 -128.72 -29.99
N THR A 526 -3.03 -127.63 -29.92
CA THR A 526 -1.65 -127.33 -29.41
C THR A 526 -1.32 -125.81 -29.35
N GLU A 527 -0.47 -125.40 -28.37
CA GLU A 527 0.62 -124.37 -28.41
C GLU A 527 0.39 -122.83 -28.60
N PRO A 528 1.37 -121.94 -28.23
CA PRO A 528 1.19 -120.48 -28.06
C PRO A 528 2.22 -119.55 -28.80
N GLY A 529 2.22 -118.24 -28.48
CA GLY A 529 3.27 -117.24 -28.82
C GLY A 529 2.70 -115.88 -29.31
N THR A 530 3.39 -114.72 -29.36
CA THR A 530 4.71 -114.24 -28.81
C THR A 530 4.71 -112.68 -28.85
N GLU A 531 5.55 -111.99 -28.08
CA GLU A 531 5.87 -110.54 -28.27
C GLU A 531 6.75 -110.29 -29.51
N PRO A 532 6.92 -109.03 -29.99
CA PRO A 532 8.13 -108.26 -29.62
C PRO A 532 7.98 -106.71 -29.53
N GLU A 533 9.01 -106.05 -29.02
CA GLU A 533 9.20 -104.58 -28.98
C GLU A 533 9.58 -103.94 -30.35
N ALA A 534 9.40 -102.62 -30.52
CA ALA A 534 10.30 -101.73 -31.30
C ALA A 534 10.06 -100.19 -31.18
N THR A 535 10.84 -99.51 -30.32
CA THR A 535 11.55 -98.22 -30.56
C THR A 535 10.90 -96.87 -30.98
N ILE A 536 11.34 -95.81 -30.25
CA ILE A 536 11.71 -94.42 -30.67
C ILE A 536 10.61 -93.35 -30.90
N LYS A 537 10.50 -92.44 -29.92
CA LYS A 537 10.74 -90.96 -29.94
C LYS A 537 10.40 -90.41 -28.54
N GLU A 538 11.28 -89.79 -27.75
CA GLU A 538 12.05 -88.54 -27.97
C GLU A 538 11.21 -87.32 -28.38
N GLU A 539 10.91 -86.47 -27.41
CA GLU A 539 11.05 -85.00 -27.53
C GLU A 539 11.15 -84.38 -26.11
N GLU A 540 12.34 -83.89 -25.75
CA GLU A 540 12.50 -82.98 -24.61
C GLU A 540 12.16 -81.55 -25.01
N LYS A 541 11.63 -80.75 -24.09
CA LYS A 541 11.81 -79.30 -24.14
C LYS A 541 11.73 -78.63 -22.77
N GLU A 542 12.84 -78.04 -22.34
CA GLU A 542 12.80 -76.96 -21.34
C GLU A 542 12.04 -75.76 -21.92
N GLU A 543 11.27 -75.06 -21.07
CA GLU A 543 11.30 -73.60 -21.10
C GLU A 543 11.08 -73.01 -19.70
N LYS A 544 11.44 -71.74 -19.50
CA LYS A 544 11.83 -71.18 -18.19
C LYS A 544 10.84 -70.14 -17.68
N LYS A 545 10.55 -70.18 -16.36
CA LYS A 545 9.97 -69.10 -15.53
C LYS A 545 8.49 -68.76 -15.88
N GLU A 546 7.70 -68.07 -15.05
CA GLU A 546 7.93 -67.46 -13.73
C GLU A 546 6.62 -67.45 -12.88
N LYS A 547 6.76 -67.32 -11.55
CA LYS A 547 5.75 -66.85 -10.56
C LYS A 547 4.38 -67.56 -10.40
N ASP A 548 4.18 -68.02 -9.17
CA ASP A 548 3.08 -67.64 -8.26
C ASP A 548 1.61 -67.77 -8.73
N GLU A 549 1.01 -68.94 -8.53
CA GLU A 549 -0.45 -69.04 -8.35
C GLU A 549 -0.85 -69.08 -6.87
N LYS A 550 -1.51 -68.01 -6.39
CA LYS A 550 -2.30 -68.02 -5.16
C LYS A 550 -3.58 -68.81 -5.36
N LYS A 551 -3.85 -69.83 -4.52
CA LYS A 551 -5.15 -70.32 -3.99
C LYS A 551 -4.88 -71.62 -3.16
N GLU A 552 -5.74 -72.11 -2.27
CA GLU A 552 -7.20 -71.97 -2.17
C GLU A 552 -7.75 -72.22 -0.73
N LYS A 553 -8.99 -71.76 -0.47
CA LYS A 553 -9.99 -72.22 0.54
C LYS A 553 -9.62 -72.26 2.05
N ASP A 554 -10.20 -71.31 2.80
CA ASP A 554 -10.64 -71.53 4.19
C ASP A 554 -12.00 -72.26 4.25
N ILE A 555 -12.16 -73.20 5.19
CA ILE A 555 -13.44 -73.88 5.49
C ILE A 555 -13.60 -74.16 7.00
N ILE A 556 -14.59 -73.46 7.60
CA ILE A 556 -15.41 -73.84 8.79
C ILE A 556 -14.71 -74.02 10.16
N LYS A 557 -14.97 -73.07 11.08
CA LYS A 557 -15.71 -73.22 12.38
C LYS A 557 -15.71 -71.88 13.16
N LYS A 558 -16.53 -71.61 14.19
CA LYS A 558 -17.88 -72.01 14.69
C LYS A 558 -18.01 -71.44 16.13
N GLU A 559 -19.23 -71.18 16.61
CA GLU A 559 -19.65 -70.72 17.97
C GLU A 559 -19.76 -69.18 18.14
N GLU A 560 -20.71 -68.63 18.91
CA GLU A 560 -21.78 -69.23 19.76
C GLU A 560 -23.08 -68.40 19.74
N LYS A 561 -24.24 -69.01 20.11
CA LYS A 561 -25.50 -68.46 20.74
C LYS A 561 -26.13 -67.12 20.28
N ASP A 562 -27.44 -66.87 20.34
CA ASP A 562 -28.63 -67.61 20.81
C ASP A 562 -29.86 -67.21 19.96
N ARG A 563 -30.92 -68.04 19.91
CA ARG A 563 -32.28 -67.64 19.46
C ARG A 563 -33.38 -68.46 20.15
N GLU A 564 -34.37 -67.78 20.72
CA GLU A 564 -35.63 -68.37 21.19
C GLU A 564 -36.80 -68.04 20.24
N ARG A 565 -37.68 -69.03 19.98
CA ARG A 565 -39.15 -68.91 19.75
C ARG A 565 -39.63 -68.12 18.49
N GLU A 566 -40.78 -68.38 17.86
CA GLU A 566 -41.88 -69.37 17.99
C GLU A 566 -42.05 -70.16 16.65
N LYS A 567 -42.64 -71.37 16.58
CA LYS A 567 -44.08 -71.72 16.37
C LYS A 567 -44.83 -70.80 15.36
N GLU A 568 -45.75 -71.29 14.52
CA GLU A 568 -46.64 -72.47 14.63
C GLU A 568 -46.86 -73.24 13.30
N LYS A 569 -47.40 -74.49 13.42
CA LYS A 569 -48.39 -75.19 12.54
C LYS A 569 -48.09 -75.34 11.02
N GLU A 570 -48.54 -76.39 10.33
CA GLU A 570 -49.70 -77.25 10.53
C GLU A 570 -49.41 -78.76 10.72
N LYS A 571 -50.49 -79.55 10.83
CA LYS A 571 -50.54 -81.01 10.85
C LYS A 571 -51.61 -81.45 9.86
N GLU A 572 -51.55 -82.68 9.35
CA GLU A 572 -52.50 -83.73 9.73
C GLU A 572 -52.04 -85.12 9.25
N ARG A 573 -52.19 -86.11 10.15
CA ARG A 573 -52.80 -87.46 9.99
C ARG A 573 -52.25 -88.47 8.94
N GLU A 574 -52.39 -89.80 9.14
CA GLU A 574 -53.08 -90.54 10.21
C GLU A 574 -52.41 -91.87 10.63
N ARG A 575 -52.79 -92.34 11.84
CA ARG A 575 -52.52 -93.65 12.47
C ARG A 575 -53.72 -93.89 13.42
N PRO A 576 -54.28 -95.10 13.61
CA PRO A 576 -53.67 -96.17 14.43
C PRO A 576 -53.97 -97.58 13.85
N THR A 577 -53.87 -98.76 14.49
CA THR A 577 -53.62 -99.27 15.87
C THR A 577 -52.82 -100.59 15.72
N ARG A 578 -52.41 -101.43 16.69
CA ARG A 578 -52.51 -101.60 18.17
C ARG A 578 -51.11 -102.14 18.62
N GLY A 579 -50.76 -102.66 19.81
CA GLY A 579 -51.45 -103.02 21.06
C GLY A 579 -51.75 -104.54 21.14
N GLY A 580 -51.16 -105.38 22.00
CA GLY A 580 -50.07 -105.16 22.98
C GLY A 580 -50.48 -105.45 24.44
N GLY A 581 -49.69 -106.24 25.18
CA GLY A 581 -49.69 -106.27 26.66
C GLY A 581 -49.75 -107.64 27.36
N GLY A 582 -48.64 -108.03 28.01
CA GLY A 582 -48.62 -108.87 29.23
C GLY A 582 -48.63 -110.41 29.07
N SER A 583 -48.20 -111.20 30.08
CA SER A 583 -47.38 -110.85 31.26
C SER A 583 -46.86 -112.10 32.00
N SER A 584 -45.91 -111.90 32.93
CA SER A 584 -45.43 -112.84 33.97
C SER A 584 -44.66 -114.10 33.53
N SER A 585 -43.98 -114.85 34.43
CA SER A 585 -43.11 -114.54 35.59
C SER A 585 -42.65 -115.86 36.22
N GLY A 586 -41.46 -115.90 36.83
CA GLY A 586 -41.09 -116.94 37.81
C GLY A 586 -40.03 -117.95 37.35
N VAL A 587 -39.01 -118.13 38.18
CA VAL A 587 -37.92 -119.12 38.07
C VAL A 587 -37.73 -119.73 39.44
N ILE A 588 -37.50 -121.05 39.55
CA ILE A 588 -36.61 -121.71 40.53
C ILE A 588 -36.46 -123.21 40.24
N LYS A 589 -35.38 -123.76 40.79
CA LYS A 589 -34.72 -125.08 40.76
C LYS A 589 -35.64 -126.26 41.17
N GLU A 590 -35.26 -127.56 41.21
CA GLU A 590 -33.96 -128.17 41.57
C GLU A 590 -33.78 -129.66 41.12
N GLU A 591 -32.79 -130.37 41.64
CA GLU A 591 -31.91 -131.38 41.01
C GLU A 591 -32.29 -132.90 40.97
N LYS A 592 -31.70 -133.60 39.96
CA LYS A 592 -30.94 -134.90 39.98
C LYS A 592 -31.49 -136.29 40.46
N GLU A 593 -31.36 -137.24 39.52
CA GLU A 593 -30.65 -138.56 39.60
C GLU A 593 -31.30 -139.93 40.01
N LYS A 594 -30.89 -140.95 39.20
CA LYS A 594 -30.52 -142.37 39.48
C LYS A 594 -31.57 -143.50 39.68
N LYS A 595 -31.66 -144.31 38.61
CA LYS A 595 -31.56 -145.81 38.54
C LYS A 595 -31.87 -146.67 39.78
N ALA A 596 -32.85 -147.57 39.61
CA ALA A 596 -32.80 -148.98 40.01
C ALA A 596 -33.20 -149.85 38.78
N GLN A 597 -32.74 -151.07 38.49
CA GLN A 597 -32.02 -152.16 39.21
C GLN A 597 -32.91 -153.30 39.74
N GLU A 598 -33.28 -154.21 38.82
CA GLU A 598 -33.48 -155.64 39.09
C GLU A 598 -32.69 -156.42 38.01
N SER A 599 -31.57 -157.07 38.33
CA SER A 599 -31.41 -158.32 39.10
C SER A 599 -31.61 -159.61 38.31
N GLN A 600 -31.02 -159.71 37.12
CA GLN A 600 -30.52 -161.00 36.59
C GLN A 600 -29.38 -161.51 37.50
N ARG A 601 -29.72 -161.97 38.72
CA ARG A 601 -28.78 -162.48 39.73
C ARG A 601 -29.21 -163.77 40.42
N GLU A 602 -30.17 -164.48 39.84
CA GLU A 602 -30.21 -165.95 39.93
C GLU A 602 -29.55 -166.50 38.65
N MET A 603 -28.59 -167.44 38.68
CA MET A 603 -28.02 -168.14 39.83
C MET A 603 -26.53 -168.47 39.60
N LYS A 604 -25.65 -167.46 39.76
CA LYS A 604 -24.17 -167.63 39.80
C LYS A 604 -23.57 -167.33 41.18
N LEU A 605 -24.36 -167.53 42.24
CA LEU A 605 -23.97 -167.36 43.64
C LEU A 605 -24.51 -168.50 44.52
N LEU A 606 -24.48 -169.74 44.00
CA LEU A 606 -25.00 -170.92 44.70
C LEU A 606 -24.18 -172.19 44.41
N LEU A 607 -22.88 -172.02 44.16
CA LEU A 607 -21.92 -173.11 43.92
C LEU A 607 -20.61 -172.99 44.74
N ASP A 608 -20.55 -172.04 45.68
CA ASP A 608 -19.34 -171.79 46.49
C ASP A 608 -19.62 -171.56 47.99
N MET A 609 -20.73 -172.13 48.49
CA MET A 609 -20.99 -172.27 49.94
C MET A 609 -21.34 -173.72 50.34
N TYR A 610 -20.84 -174.68 49.57
CA TYR A 610 -21.11 -176.11 49.74
C TYR A 610 -20.26 -176.72 50.89
N ARG A 611 -20.50 -176.30 52.15
CA ARG A 611 -19.69 -176.77 53.29
C ARG A 611 -20.38 -176.91 54.66
N SER A 612 -21.62 -177.38 54.70
CA SER A 612 -22.07 -178.30 55.78
C SER A 612 -23.34 -179.06 55.39
N ALA A 613 -23.35 -180.37 55.62
CA ALA A 613 -24.49 -181.27 55.40
C ALA A 613 -25.49 -181.17 56.60
N PRO A 614 -26.75 -181.67 56.53
CA PRO A 614 -27.14 -182.98 55.97
C PRO A 614 -28.36 -182.99 55.03
N LYS A 615 -28.74 -184.09 54.35
CA LYS A 615 -28.01 -185.27 53.81
C LYS A 615 -29.08 -186.13 53.09
N GLU A 616 -28.81 -186.61 51.86
CA GLU A 616 -29.57 -187.69 51.19
C GLU A 616 -31.07 -187.38 50.86
N GLN A 617 -31.76 -188.06 49.93
CA GLN A 617 -31.38 -188.72 48.66
C GLN A 617 -32.71 -189.08 47.93
N ARG A 618 -32.66 -189.29 46.60
CA ARG A 618 -33.76 -189.88 45.78
C ARG A 618 -34.99 -188.92 45.64
N ASP A 619 -35.69 -188.80 44.51
CA ASP A 619 -35.73 -189.66 43.32
C ASP A 619 -35.39 -188.96 42.00
N LYS A 620 -34.14 -189.17 41.56
CA LYS A 620 -33.76 -189.10 40.15
C LYS A 620 -34.25 -190.37 39.45
N VAL A 621 -35.47 -190.37 38.89
CA VAL A 621 -35.86 -191.35 37.83
C VAL A 621 -37.05 -190.92 36.96
N GLN A 622 -38.11 -190.31 37.51
CA GLN A 622 -39.36 -190.09 36.73
C GLN A 622 -39.26 -189.03 35.61
N LEU A 623 -38.20 -188.21 35.62
CA LEU A 623 -37.88 -187.27 34.53
C LEU A 623 -37.50 -187.92 33.18
N MET A 624 -37.33 -189.24 33.11
CA MET A 624 -36.90 -189.93 31.88
C MET A 624 -38.03 -190.60 31.08
N ALA A 625 -39.25 -190.72 31.64
CA ALA A 625 -40.37 -191.42 30.99
C ALA A 625 -41.36 -190.46 30.32
N ALA A 626 -41.79 -189.42 31.03
CA ALA A 626 -42.78 -188.45 30.53
C ALA A 626 -42.25 -187.60 29.37
N GLU A 627 -40.98 -187.18 29.44
CA GLU A 627 -40.36 -186.31 28.42
C GLU A 627 -40.26 -186.97 27.03
N LYS A 628 -40.09 -188.31 26.98
CA LYS A 628 -39.92 -189.03 25.72
C LYS A 628 -41.22 -189.18 24.93
N LYS A 629 -42.38 -189.27 25.60
CA LYS A 629 -43.69 -189.43 24.94
C LYS A 629 -44.26 -188.10 24.43
N SER A 630 -44.13 -187.03 25.22
CA SER A 630 -44.62 -185.71 24.83
C SER A 630 -43.84 -185.10 23.65
N LYS A 631 -42.55 -185.45 23.47
CA LYS A 631 -41.76 -185.00 22.32
C LYS A 631 -42.17 -185.66 21.00
N SER A 632 -42.45 -186.97 20.97
CA SER A 632 -42.86 -187.65 19.73
C SER A 632 -44.21 -187.16 19.19
N GLU A 633 -45.21 -187.02 20.07
CA GLU A 633 -46.55 -186.52 19.68
C GLU A 633 -46.49 -185.05 19.21
N GLY A 634 -45.53 -184.27 19.72
CA GLY A 634 -45.25 -182.90 19.29
C GLY A 634 -44.48 -182.76 17.97
N GLU A 635 -43.75 -183.79 17.54
CA GLU A 635 -43.05 -183.82 16.25
C GLU A 635 -43.99 -184.27 15.10
N GLU A 636 -44.85 -185.27 15.33
CA GLU A 636 -45.85 -185.69 14.34
C GLU A 636 -46.81 -184.56 13.93
N LEU A 637 -47.22 -183.70 14.86
CA LEU A 637 -48.06 -182.53 14.55
C LEU A 637 -47.29 -181.43 13.80
N ARG A 638 -45.98 -181.26 14.05
CA ARG A 638 -45.11 -180.34 13.29
C ARG A 638 -44.70 -180.89 11.91
N GLN A 639 -44.87 -182.19 11.70
CA GLN A 639 -44.70 -182.81 10.39
C GLN A 639 -45.98 -182.65 9.55
N ARG A 640 -47.17 -182.87 10.14
CA ARG A 640 -48.47 -182.65 9.47
C ARG A 640 -48.72 -181.20 9.05
N LEU A 641 -48.21 -180.22 9.79
CA LEU A 641 -48.22 -178.80 9.37
C LEU A 641 -47.35 -178.58 8.13
N ARG A 642 -46.12 -179.08 8.12
CA ARG A 642 -45.22 -178.96 6.96
C ARG A 642 -45.74 -179.73 5.74
N GLU A 643 -46.45 -180.84 5.93
CA GLU A 643 -47.15 -181.58 4.86
C GLU A 643 -48.40 -180.86 4.32
N LEU A 644 -48.89 -179.80 4.96
CA LEU A 644 -49.93 -178.90 4.43
C LEU A 644 -49.30 -177.74 3.65
N GLU A 645 -48.30 -177.07 4.23
CA GLU A 645 -47.54 -176.00 3.57
C GLU A 645 -46.84 -176.49 2.28
N GLU A 646 -46.30 -177.70 2.29
CA GLU A 646 -45.72 -178.37 1.10
C GLU A 646 -46.77 -178.83 0.06
N ARG A 647 -48.07 -178.78 0.37
CA ARG A 647 -49.16 -179.02 -0.59
C ARG A 647 -49.58 -177.74 -1.27
N GLU A 648 -49.83 -176.68 -0.50
CA GLU A 648 -50.14 -175.34 -1.02
C GLU A 648 -49.03 -174.84 -1.95
N ARG A 649 -47.76 -175.01 -1.54
CA ARG A 649 -46.58 -174.69 -2.38
C ARG A 649 -46.39 -175.59 -3.62
N ARG A 650 -47.24 -176.61 -3.84
CA ARG A 650 -47.27 -177.44 -5.06
C ARG A 650 -48.49 -177.20 -5.96
N GLU A 651 -49.47 -176.41 -5.53
CA GLU A 651 -50.53 -175.89 -6.42
C GLU A 651 -50.11 -174.62 -7.19
N GLY A 652 -48.90 -174.12 -6.96
CA GLY A 652 -48.26 -173.03 -7.69
C GLY A 652 -47.95 -173.35 -9.16
N LYS A 653 -48.99 -173.51 -10.01
CA LYS A 653 -48.84 -173.63 -11.46
C LYS A 653 -50.13 -173.36 -12.28
N LYS A 654 -50.61 -172.10 -12.34
CA LYS A 654 -51.22 -171.45 -13.54
C LYS A 654 -51.78 -170.03 -13.30
N MET A 655 -51.49 -169.13 -14.26
CA MET A 655 -52.23 -167.89 -14.64
C MET A 655 -52.38 -166.75 -13.60
N ALA A 656 -51.50 -165.72 -13.68
CA ALA A 656 -51.85 -164.28 -13.86
C ALA A 656 -50.65 -163.33 -13.55
N ASP A 657 -49.84 -162.91 -14.54
CA ASP A 657 -48.65 -162.05 -14.27
C ASP A 657 -48.20 -161.04 -15.37
N GLU A 658 -48.77 -161.05 -16.60
CA GLU A 658 -48.16 -160.32 -17.75
C GLU A 658 -48.62 -158.86 -17.98
N GLU A 659 -49.57 -158.32 -17.19
CA GLU A 659 -50.07 -156.94 -17.41
C GLU A 659 -49.33 -155.88 -16.57
N ALA A 660 -49.01 -156.17 -15.30
CA ALA A 660 -48.47 -155.19 -14.37
C ALA A 660 -47.14 -154.57 -14.84
N LEU A 661 -46.25 -155.40 -15.40
CA LEU A 661 -44.90 -155.02 -15.84
C LEU A 661 -44.84 -154.06 -17.04
N ARG A 662 -45.97 -153.69 -17.65
CA ARG A 662 -46.00 -152.67 -18.72
C ARG A 662 -46.29 -151.25 -18.22
N LYS A 663 -47.05 -151.08 -17.13
CA LYS A 663 -47.43 -149.74 -16.63
C LYS A 663 -46.28 -149.02 -15.91
N ILE A 664 -45.42 -149.75 -15.19
CA ILE A 664 -44.31 -149.19 -14.39
C ILE A 664 -43.31 -148.42 -15.27
N ARG A 665 -42.79 -149.06 -16.32
CA ARG A 665 -41.81 -148.46 -17.26
C ARG A 665 -42.29 -147.17 -17.91
N SER A 666 -43.58 -147.05 -18.20
CA SER A 666 -44.18 -145.84 -18.78
C SER A 666 -44.21 -144.64 -17.83
N VAL A 667 -44.05 -144.84 -16.52
CA VAL A 667 -43.98 -143.76 -15.51
C VAL A 667 -42.54 -143.38 -15.24
N GLU A 668 -41.63 -144.36 -15.17
CA GLU A 668 -40.19 -144.16 -15.02
C GLU A 668 -39.63 -143.27 -16.16
N GLU A 669 -40.01 -143.56 -17.40
CA GLU A 669 -39.59 -142.80 -18.58
C GLU A 669 -40.10 -141.34 -18.61
N GLN A 670 -41.25 -141.06 -17.97
CA GLN A 670 -41.76 -139.69 -17.81
C GLN A 670 -40.99 -138.89 -16.76
N ILE A 671 -40.52 -139.53 -15.68
CA ILE A 671 -39.75 -138.90 -14.61
C ILE A 671 -38.39 -138.41 -15.15
N ASP A 672 -37.70 -139.21 -15.96
CA ASP A 672 -36.41 -138.83 -16.55
C ASP A 672 -36.52 -137.65 -17.53
N ILE A 673 -37.62 -137.55 -18.29
CA ILE A 673 -37.90 -136.41 -19.17
C ILE A 673 -38.11 -135.13 -18.36
N LEU A 674 -38.82 -135.21 -17.21
CA LEU A 674 -39.03 -134.07 -16.32
C LEU A 674 -37.74 -133.65 -15.62
N ASN A 675 -36.93 -134.59 -15.14
CA ASN A 675 -35.62 -134.31 -14.52
C ASN A 675 -34.67 -133.60 -15.50
N LYS A 676 -34.61 -134.03 -16.77
CA LYS A 676 -33.81 -133.33 -17.80
C LYS A 676 -34.29 -131.90 -18.05
N LYS A 677 -35.61 -131.68 -18.16
CA LYS A 677 -36.17 -130.33 -18.33
C LYS A 677 -35.85 -129.42 -17.14
N LEU A 678 -35.95 -129.94 -15.92
CA LEU A 678 -35.63 -129.19 -14.70
C LEU A 678 -34.12 -128.88 -14.57
N SER A 679 -33.25 -129.74 -15.13
CA SER A 679 -31.82 -129.46 -15.21
C SER A 679 -31.47 -128.38 -16.24
N ILE A 680 -32.18 -128.33 -17.38
CA ILE A 680 -31.96 -127.31 -18.42
C ILE A 680 -32.45 -125.95 -17.92
N ALA A 681 -33.67 -125.88 -17.38
CA ALA A 681 -34.24 -124.63 -16.84
C ALA A 681 -33.36 -123.99 -15.75
N LYS A 682 -32.66 -124.80 -14.93
CA LYS A 682 -31.68 -124.30 -13.95
C LYS A 682 -30.42 -123.72 -14.59
N GLN A 683 -29.90 -124.33 -15.67
CA GLN A 683 -28.76 -123.77 -16.39
C GLN A 683 -29.13 -122.48 -17.12
N GLU A 684 -30.38 -122.35 -17.58
CA GLU A 684 -30.93 -121.11 -18.12
C GLU A 684 -31.10 -120.04 -17.02
N GLU A 685 -31.59 -120.41 -15.83
CA GLU A 685 -31.69 -119.53 -14.65
C GLU A 685 -30.31 -119.03 -14.17
N ASP A 686 -29.33 -119.93 -13.98
CA ASP A 686 -27.95 -119.59 -13.59
C ASP A 686 -27.27 -118.69 -14.64
N ALA A 687 -27.52 -118.90 -15.93
CA ALA A 687 -26.99 -118.07 -17.02
C ALA A 687 -27.62 -116.67 -17.01
N LEU A 688 -28.94 -116.56 -16.88
CA LEU A 688 -29.65 -115.27 -16.80
C LEU A 688 -29.25 -114.45 -15.56
N LEU A 689 -28.96 -115.11 -14.43
CA LEU A 689 -28.38 -114.44 -13.26
C LEU A 689 -26.99 -113.87 -13.58
N SER A 690 -26.13 -114.65 -14.25
CA SER A 690 -24.81 -114.15 -14.66
C SER A 690 -24.88 -113.01 -15.69
N GLU A 691 -25.84 -113.00 -16.60
CA GLU A 691 -26.07 -111.88 -17.52
C GLU A 691 -26.63 -110.65 -16.80
N MET A 692 -27.49 -110.85 -15.79
CA MET A 692 -28.02 -109.78 -14.95
C MET A 692 -26.92 -109.12 -14.11
N ASP A 693 -26.02 -109.90 -13.49
CA ASP A 693 -24.90 -109.37 -12.70
C ASP A 693 -23.92 -108.56 -13.57
N VAL A 694 -23.58 -109.06 -14.76
CA VAL A 694 -22.73 -108.33 -15.71
C VAL A 694 -23.40 -107.05 -16.22
N THR A 695 -24.71 -107.09 -16.49
CA THR A 695 -25.49 -105.91 -16.88
C THR A 695 -25.61 -104.90 -15.74
N GLY A 696 -25.74 -105.38 -14.50
CA GLY A 696 -25.72 -104.57 -13.28
C GLY A 696 -24.42 -103.82 -13.10
N GLN A 697 -23.28 -104.52 -13.14
CA GLN A 697 -21.95 -103.88 -13.04
C GLN A 697 -21.73 -102.86 -14.16
N ALA A 698 -22.11 -103.17 -15.41
CA ALA A 698 -22.00 -102.23 -16.53
C ALA A 698 -22.88 -100.96 -16.33
N PHE A 699 -24.04 -101.10 -15.69
CA PHE A 699 -24.90 -99.96 -15.34
C PHE A 699 -24.33 -99.14 -14.18
N GLU A 700 -23.81 -99.79 -13.13
CA GLU A 700 -23.14 -99.12 -12.00
C GLU A 700 -21.88 -98.35 -12.45
N ASP A 701 -21.03 -98.97 -13.26
CA ASP A 701 -19.83 -98.34 -13.85
C ASP A 701 -20.20 -97.12 -14.71
N MET A 702 -21.26 -97.22 -15.53
CA MET A 702 -21.77 -96.11 -16.32
C MET A 702 -22.37 -95.01 -15.43
N GLN A 703 -23.07 -95.36 -14.35
CA GLN A 703 -23.64 -94.41 -13.40
C GLN A 703 -22.54 -93.66 -12.64
N GLU A 704 -21.50 -94.35 -12.19
CA GLU A 704 -20.28 -93.75 -11.64
C GLU A 704 -19.59 -92.82 -12.65
N GLN A 705 -19.43 -93.26 -13.91
CA GLN A 705 -18.85 -92.41 -14.96
C GLN A 705 -19.68 -91.13 -15.18
N ASN A 706 -21.01 -91.24 -15.16
CA ASN A 706 -21.92 -90.10 -15.30
C ASN A 706 -21.80 -89.13 -14.10
N ILE A 707 -21.75 -89.65 -12.87
CA ILE A 707 -21.50 -88.86 -11.66
C ILE A 707 -20.15 -88.14 -11.74
N ARG A 708 -19.08 -88.82 -12.16
CA ARG A 708 -17.74 -88.23 -12.34
C ARG A 708 -17.73 -87.13 -13.40
N LEU A 709 -18.45 -87.29 -14.52
CA LEU A 709 -18.59 -86.25 -15.55
C LEU A 709 -19.40 -85.03 -15.04
N MET A 710 -20.48 -85.26 -14.31
CA MET A 710 -21.28 -84.20 -13.68
C MET A 710 -20.50 -83.44 -12.58
N GLN A 711 -19.62 -84.13 -11.86
CA GLN A 711 -18.68 -83.54 -10.91
C GLN A 711 -17.69 -82.62 -11.63
N GLN A 712 -17.03 -83.10 -12.70
CA GLN A 712 -16.09 -82.31 -13.49
C GLN A 712 -16.71 -81.10 -14.20
N LEU A 713 -17.99 -81.19 -14.60
CA LEU A 713 -18.73 -80.05 -15.14
C LEU A 713 -18.91 -78.95 -14.08
N ARG A 714 -19.39 -79.31 -12.88
CA ARG A 714 -19.53 -78.37 -11.75
C ARG A 714 -18.20 -77.72 -11.36
N GLU A 715 -17.12 -78.50 -11.29
CA GLU A 715 -15.79 -77.98 -10.94
C GLU A 715 -15.24 -77.00 -11.99
N LYS A 716 -15.54 -77.22 -13.28
CA LYS A 716 -15.23 -76.28 -14.37
C LYS A 716 -16.11 -75.03 -14.32
N ASP A 717 -17.39 -75.17 -14.01
CA ASP A 717 -18.31 -74.04 -13.87
C ASP A 717 -17.92 -73.16 -12.66
N ASP A 718 -17.59 -73.75 -11.51
CA ASP A 718 -17.06 -73.04 -10.35
C ASP A 718 -15.75 -72.30 -10.66
N ALA A 719 -14.84 -72.91 -11.45
CA ALA A 719 -13.63 -72.25 -11.91
C ALA A 719 -13.94 -71.07 -12.85
N ASN A 720 -14.87 -71.24 -13.79
CA ASN A 720 -15.34 -70.18 -14.68
C ASN A 720 -16.02 -69.03 -13.91
N PHE A 721 -16.83 -69.32 -12.90
CA PHE A 721 -17.45 -68.30 -12.05
C PHE A 721 -16.42 -67.51 -11.23
N LYS A 722 -15.38 -68.18 -10.69
CA LYS A 722 -14.25 -67.50 -10.02
C LYS A 722 -13.52 -66.57 -10.98
N LEU A 723 -13.10 -67.07 -12.14
CA LEU A 723 -12.38 -66.28 -13.15
C LEU A 723 -13.22 -65.11 -13.68
N MET A 724 -14.54 -65.30 -13.87
CA MET A 724 -15.44 -64.22 -14.26
C MET A 724 -15.61 -63.17 -13.15
N SER A 725 -15.71 -63.59 -11.88
CA SER A 725 -15.75 -62.67 -10.73
C SER A 725 -14.45 -61.86 -10.60
N GLU A 726 -13.29 -62.50 -10.77
CA GLU A 726 -11.98 -61.84 -10.73
C GLU A 726 -11.80 -60.90 -11.93
N ARG A 727 -12.26 -61.27 -13.13
CA ARG A 727 -12.29 -60.39 -14.31
C ARG A 727 -13.19 -59.17 -14.09
N ILE A 728 -14.38 -59.33 -13.50
CA ILE A 728 -15.27 -58.22 -13.17
C ILE A 728 -14.61 -57.27 -12.16
N LYS A 729 -14.04 -57.80 -11.07
CA LYS A 729 -13.30 -57.01 -10.06
C LYS A 729 -12.11 -56.28 -10.67
N SER A 730 -11.30 -56.95 -11.48
CA SER A 730 -10.15 -56.36 -12.16
C SER A 730 -10.57 -55.24 -13.12
N ASN A 731 -11.63 -55.43 -13.91
CA ASN A 731 -12.17 -54.40 -14.79
C ASN A 731 -12.69 -53.19 -13.99
N GLN A 732 -13.35 -53.41 -12.84
CA GLN A 732 -13.88 -52.35 -12.00
C GLN A 732 -12.76 -51.55 -11.31
N ILE A 733 -11.73 -52.22 -10.80
CA ILE A 733 -10.52 -51.56 -10.25
C ILE A 733 -9.79 -50.79 -11.35
N HIS A 734 -9.62 -51.37 -12.55
CA HIS A 734 -8.98 -50.67 -13.66
C HIS A 734 -9.78 -49.44 -14.14
N LYS A 735 -11.11 -49.49 -14.07
CA LYS A 735 -11.98 -48.33 -14.34
C LYS A 735 -11.75 -47.22 -13.29
N LEU A 736 -11.79 -47.55 -12.00
CA LEU A 736 -11.56 -46.59 -10.92
C LEU A 736 -10.16 -45.94 -11.01
N LEU A 737 -9.10 -46.74 -11.20
CA LEU A 737 -7.73 -46.23 -11.39
C LEU A 737 -7.57 -45.35 -12.64
N LYS A 738 -8.42 -45.53 -13.66
CA LYS A 738 -8.46 -44.65 -14.84
C LYS A 738 -9.18 -43.34 -14.55
N GLU A 739 -10.29 -43.39 -13.80
CA GLU A 739 -11.05 -42.22 -13.35
C GLU A 739 -10.20 -41.35 -12.40
N GLU A 740 -9.57 -41.94 -11.37
CA GLU A 740 -8.62 -41.25 -10.48
C GLU A 740 -7.45 -40.61 -11.24
N LYS A 741 -6.92 -41.29 -12.26
CA LYS A 741 -5.84 -40.76 -13.11
C LYS A 741 -6.29 -39.57 -13.96
N GLU A 742 -7.53 -39.59 -14.44
CA GLU A 742 -8.10 -38.50 -15.23
C GLU A 742 -8.41 -37.29 -14.33
N GLU A 743 -8.95 -37.50 -13.13
CA GLU A 743 -9.11 -36.45 -12.11
C GLU A 743 -7.77 -35.80 -11.69
N LEU A 744 -6.72 -36.60 -11.47
CA LEU A 744 -5.38 -36.08 -11.17
C LEU A 744 -4.76 -35.30 -12.34
N ALA A 745 -5.05 -35.68 -13.58
CA ALA A 745 -4.59 -34.94 -14.76
C ALA A 745 -5.28 -33.57 -14.86
N ASP A 746 -6.60 -33.50 -14.60
CA ASP A 746 -7.35 -32.24 -14.60
C ASP A 746 -6.95 -31.32 -13.44
N GLN A 747 -6.64 -31.88 -12.26
CA GLN A 747 -6.08 -31.11 -11.13
C GLN A 747 -4.71 -30.50 -11.49
N LEU A 748 -3.80 -31.28 -12.10
CA LEU A 748 -2.50 -30.80 -12.56
C LEU A 748 -2.63 -29.74 -13.66
N LEU A 749 -3.57 -29.90 -14.60
CA LEU A 749 -3.85 -28.91 -15.64
C LEU A 749 -4.40 -27.60 -15.04
N THR A 750 -5.27 -27.70 -14.03
CA THR A 750 -5.83 -26.55 -13.31
C THR A 750 -4.74 -25.79 -12.55
N LEU A 751 -3.90 -26.49 -11.78
CA LEU A 751 -2.76 -25.92 -11.07
C LEU A 751 -1.76 -25.24 -12.02
N LYS A 752 -1.43 -25.90 -13.14
CA LYS A 752 -0.56 -25.30 -14.17
C LYS A 752 -1.16 -24.01 -14.73
N THR A 753 -2.44 -24.00 -15.05
CA THR A 753 -3.14 -22.83 -15.58
C THR A 753 -3.14 -21.66 -14.58
N GLN A 754 -3.26 -21.95 -13.28
CA GLN A 754 -3.11 -20.94 -12.21
C GLN A 754 -1.68 -20.39 -12.13
N VAL A 755 -0.66 -21.25 -12.21
CA VAL A 755 0.76 -20.82 -12.22
C VAL A 755 1.08 -19.96 -13.45
N ASP A 756 0.64 -20.36 -14.65
CA ASP A 756 0.84 -19.59 -15.89
C ASP A 756 0.16 -18.20 -15.81
N ALA A 757 -1.03 -18.12 -15.19
CA ALA A 757 -1.72 -16.86 -14.92
C ALA A 757 -0.97 -15.98 -13.89
N GLN A 758 -0.49 -16.55 -12.78
CA GLN A 758 0.32 -15.82 -11.78
C GLN A 758 1.62 -15.28 -12.40
N LEU A 759 2.31 -16.08 -13.22
CA LEU A 759 3.50 -15.67 -13.98
C LEU A 759 3.21 -14.55 -14.99
N GLN A 760 1.96 -14.40 -15.46
CA GLN A 760 1.56 -13.26 -16.29
C GLN A 760 1.27 -12.00 -15.46
N VAL A 761 0.75 -12.14 -14.24
CA VAL A 761 0.57 -11.02 -13.29
C VAL A 761 1.93 -10.49 -12.82
N VAL A 762 2.87 -11.38 -12.45
CA VAL A 762 4.24 -10.99 -12.04
C VAL A 762 4.92 -10.17 -13.14
N ARG A 763 4.93 -10.65 -14.39
CA ARG A 763 5.53 -9.91 -15.51
C ARG A 763 4.91 -8.53 -15.77
N LYS A 764 3.58 -8.38 -15.58
CA LYS A 764 2.91 -7.06 -15.65
C LYS A 764 3.32 -6.13 -14.50
N LEU A 765 3.57 -6.67 -13.31
CA LEU A 765 4.04 -5.89 -12.15
C LEU A 765 5.51 -5.48 -12.31
N GLU A 766 6.37 -6.37 -12.79
CA GLU A 766 7.79 -6.08 -13.11
C GLU A 766 7.91 -4.99 -14.18
N GLU A 767 7.10 -5.05 -15.23
CA GLU A 767 7.07 -3.99 -16.26
C GLU A 767 6.56 -2.66 -15.70
N LYS A 768 5.55 -2.67 -14.82
CA LYS A 768 5.06 -1.48 -14.14
C LYS A 768 6.10 -0.89 -13.18
N GLU A 769 6.84 -1.72 -12.46
CA GLU A 769 7.96 -1.32 -11.58
C GLU A 769 9.08 -0.66 -12.41
N ARG A 770 9.47 -1.27 -13.54
CA ARG A 770 10.42 -0.71 -14.51
C ARG A 770 9.98 0.65 -15.06
N LEU A 771 8.71 0.80 -15.45
CA LEU A 771 8.16 2.06 -15.97
C LEU A 771 8.15 3.16 -14.90
N LEU A 772 7.70 2.84 -13.68
CA LEU A 772 7.70 3.78 -12.55
C LEU A 772 9.12 4.25 -12.21
N GLN A 773 10.10 3.33 -12.19
CA GLN A 773 11.49 3.68 -11.92
C GLN A 773 12.10 4.55 -13.03
N GLY A 774 11.65 4.38 -14.28
CA GLY A 774 11.91 5.32 -15.37
C GLY A 774 11.37 6.73 -15.11
N THR A 775 10.10 6.83 -14.66
CA THR A 775 9.48 8.14 -14.35
C THR A 775 10.11 8.85 -13.14
N ILE A 776 10.59 8.10 -12.15
CA ILE A 776 11.37 8.65 -11.02
C ILE A 776 12.69 9.24 -11.55
N SER A 777 13.41 8.50 -12.40
CA SER A 777 14.67 8.99 -12.98
C SER A 777 14.50 10.25 -13.84
N THR A 778 13.36 10.44 -14.53
CA THR A 778 13.07 11.70 -15.23
C THR A 778 12.75 12.83 -14.25
N ALA A 779 11.92 12.58 -13.23
CA ALA A 779 11.57 13.58 -12.22
C ALA A 779 12.81 14.05 -11.42
N GLU A 780 13.75 13.16 -11.11
CA GLU A 780 15.03 13.51 -10.45
C GLU A 780 15.91 14.42 -11.34
N ARG A 781 15.94 14.19 -12.65
CA ARG A 781 16.65 15.04 -13.62
C ARG A 781 15.97 16.40 -13.79
N GLU A 782 14.65 16.45 -13.81
CA GLU A 782 13.91 17.71 -13.86
C GLU A 782 14.08 18.51 -12.55
N LEU A 783 14.00 17.86 -11.40
CA LEU A 783 14.21 18.48 -10.08
C LEU A 783 15.62 19.08 -9.96
N THR A 784 16.65 18.36 -10.41
CA THR A 784 18.04 18.86 -10.37
C THR A 784 18.25 20.05 -11.32
N LEU A 785 17.69 20.02 -12.53
CA LEU A 785 17.70 21.17 -13.44
C LEU A 785 16.92 22.38 -12.88
N ARG A 786 15.74 22.17 -12.30
CA ARG A 786 14.95 23.22 -11.64
C ARG A 786 15.68 23.80 -10.42
N THR A 787 16.40 22.99 -9.65
CA THR A 787 17.24 23.45 -8.52
C THR A 787 18.39 24.33 -9.02
N GLN A 788 19.08 23.93 -10.10
CA GLN A 788 20.14 24.75 -10.71
C GLN A 788 19.61 26.09 -11.24
N ALA A 789 18.43 26.10 -11.84
CA ALA A 789 17.76 27.33 -12.28
C ALA A 789 17.39 28.25 -11.10
N LEU A 790 16.90 27.68 -10.00
CA LEU A 790 16.58 28.41 -8.77
C LEU A 790 17.85 29.04 -8.16
N ASP A 791 18.95 28.29 -8.03
CA ASP A 791 20.22 28.81 -7.52
C ASP A 791 20.81 29.90 -8.43
N MET A 792 20.70 29.77 -9.75
CA MET A 792 21.14 30.81 -10.68
C MET A 792 20.28 32.08 -10.56
N ASN A 793 18.96 31.95 -10.42
CA ASN A 793 18.06 33.09 -10.20
C ASN A 793 18.30 33.75 -8.83
N LYS A 794 18.62 32.95 -7.80
CA LYS A 794 19.02 33.44 -6.47
C LYS A 794 20.30 34.28 -6.52
N ARG A 795 21.32 33.86 -7.29
CA ARG A 795 22.52 34.66 -7.55
C ARG A 795 22.17 35.98 -8.24
N LYS A 796 21.41 35.93 -9.35
CA LYS A 796 20.95 37.15 -10.05
C LYS A 796 20.18 38.13 -9.15
N ALA A 797 19.38 37.61 -8.22
CA ALA A 797 18.68 38.44 -7.22
C ALA A 797 19.65 39.08 -6.21
N GLN A 798 20.70 38.37 -5.79
CA GLN A 798 21.78 38.92 -4.96
C GLN A 798 22.60 39.97 -5.73
N ASP A 799 22.99 39.69 -6.97
CA ASP A 799 23.72 40.63 -7.85
C ASP A 799 22.90 41.90 -8.08
N SER A 800 21.60 41.77 -8.33
CA SER A 800 20.67 42.90 -8.50
C SER A 800 20.44 43.68 -7.19
N ALA A 801 20.49 43.03 -6.04
CA ALA A 801 20.41 43.70 -4.74
C ALA A 801 21.68 44.52 -4.47
N LEU A 802 22.87 43.95 -4.73
CA LEU A 802 24.15 44.66 -4.63
C LEU A 802 24.21 45.88 -5.56
N LEU A 803 23.78 45.74 -6.82
CA LEU A 803 23.64 46.86 -7.76
C LEU A 803 22.66 47.94 -7.25
N SER A 804 21.54 47.53 -6.66
CA SER A 804 20.56 48.47 -6.09
C SER A 804 21.12 49.23 -4.88
N GLU A 805 21.93 48.57 -4.04
CA GLU A 805 22.57 49.16 -2.87
C GLU A 805 23.77 50.06 -3.25
N GLU A 806 24.52 49.71 -4.29
CA GLU A 806 25.55 50.59 -4.87
C GLU A 806 24.92 51.86 -5.46
N VAL A 807 23.86 51.74 -6.27
CA VAL A 807 23.13 52.90 -6.83
C VAL A 807 22.49 53.75 -5.72
N ARG A 808 21.99 53.12 -4.65
CA ARG A 808 21.52 53.84 -3.45
C ARG A 808 22.65 54.63 -2.78
N THR A 809 23.83 54.03 -2.62
CA THR A 809 25.00 54.69 -2.03
C THR A 809 25.45 55.87 -2.90
N GLN A 810 25.40 55.74 -4.23
CA GLN A 810 25.66 56.84 -5.17
C GLN A 810 24.61 57.96 -5.05
N LEU A 811 23.32 57.62 -4.90
CA LEU A 811 22.25 58.58 -4.67
C LEU A 811 22.43 59.35 -3.35
N GLU A 812 22.80 58.66 -2.27
CA GLU A 812 23.05 59.28 -0.96
C GLU A 812 24.27 60.23 -1.01
N GLN A 813 25.34 59.87 -1.74
CA GLN A 813 26.47 60.78 -2.01
C GLN A 813 26.07 62.02 -2.84
N VAL A 814 25.20 61.85 -3.85
CA VAL A 814 24.68 62.97 -4.65
C VAL A 814 23.77 63.86 -3.80
N GLN A 815 22.97 63.29 -2.91
CA GLN A 815 22.13 64.05 -1.97
C GLN A 815 22.95 64.80 -0.92
N GLN A 816 24.04 64.22 -0.39
CA GLN A 816 24.99 64.96 0.46
C GLN A 816 25.60 66.15 -0.27
N ARG A 817 26.09 65.96 -1.51
CA ARG A 817 26.63 67.07 -2.33
C ARG A 817 25.57 68.14 -2.62
N LEU A 818 24.33 67.75 -2.90
CA LEU A 818 23.22 68.67 -3.11
C LEU A 818 22.87 69.45 -1.84
N ASN A 819 22.97 68.84 -0.65
CA ASN A 819 22.75 69.53 0.62
C ASN A 819 23.87 70.53 0.92
N LEU A 820 25.14 70.17 0.72
CA LEU A 820 26.27 71.11 0.85
C LEU A 820 26.12 72.32 -0.08
N VAL A 821 25.73 72.11 -1.35
CA VAL A 821 25.46 73.20 -2.30
C VAL A 821 24.23 74.03 -1.88
N ARG A 822 23.21 73.44 -1.25
CA ARG A 822 22.07 74.17 -0.69
C ARG A 822 22.49 75.03 0.52
N GLU A 823 23.31 74.49 1.40
CA GLU A 823 23.87 75.20 2.55
C GLU A 823 24.73 76.38 2.08
N GLU A 824 25.63 76.17 1.12
CA GLU A 824 26.41 77.23 0.47
C GLU A 824 25.52 78.30 -0.19
N VAL A 825 24.44 77.91 -0.89
CA VAL A 825 23.47 78.86 -1.47
C VAL A 825 22.70 79.63 -0.40
N ILE A 826 22.36 79.01 0.73
CA ILE A 826 21.71 79.66 1.88
C ILE A 826 22.67 80.66 2.55
N GLU A 827 23.92 80.28 2.82
CA GLU A 827 24.94 81.18 3.39
C GLU A 827 25.26 82.35 2.47
N ASN A 828 25.36 82.14 1.16
CA ASN A 828 25.50 83.20 0.18
C ASN A 828 24.27 84.12 0.15
N SER A 829 23.06 83.56 0.28
CA SER A 829 21.82 84.36 0.36
C SER A 829 21.82 85.24 1.61
N ILE A 830 22.05 84.66 2.79
CA ILE A 830 22.13 85.38 4.08
C ILE A 830 23.22 86.44 4.05
N SER A 831 24.39 86.13 3.48
CA SER A 831 25.49 87.08 3.33
C SER A 831 25.11 88.24 2.42
N ARG A 832 24.43 87.98 1.29
CA ARG A 832 23.97 89.03 0.37
C ARG A 832 22.82 89.86 0.93
N GLU A 833 21.95 89.29 1.77
CA GLU A 833 20.95 90.05 2.53
C GLU A 833 21.60 90.94 3.61
N LYS A 834 22.59 90.42 4.33
CA LYS A 834 23.39 91.17 5.31
C LYS A 834 24.15 92.32 4.66
N GLU A 835 24.73 92.11 3.48
CA GLU A 835 25.32 93.18 2.66
C GLU A 835 24.26 94.17 2.15
N SER A 836 23.10 93.71 1.68
CA SER A 836 21.99 94.59 1.28
C SER A 836 21.51 95.47 2.45
N PHE A 837 21.39 94.90 3.66
CA PHE A 837 21.03 95.62 4.87
C PHE A 837 22.10 96.65 5.27
N ASN A 838 23.37 96.26 5.25
CA ASN A 838 24.50 97.17 5.50
C ASN A 838 24.54 98.31 4.47
N ALA A 839 24.29 98.02 3.19
CA ALA A 839 24.20 99.01 2.12
C ALA A 839 23.01 99.96 2.33
N ARG A 840 21.82 99.46 2.71
CA ARG A 840 20.66 100.30 3.08
C ARG A 840 20.99 101.22 4.25
N ARG A 841 21.64 100.70 5.30
CA ARG A 841 22.07 101.48 6.47
C ARG A 841 23.09 102.56 6.10
N ALA A 842 24.06 102.24 5.25
CA ALA A 842 25.00 103.22 4.71
C ALA A 842 24.29 104.27 3.84
N GLN A 843 23.31 103.88 3.02
CA GLN A 843 22.50 104.79 2.20
C GLN A 843 21.66 105.74 3.08
N GLU A 844 21.09 105.25 4.18
CA GLU A 844 20.43 106.06 5.19
C GLU A 844 21.38 107.04 5.88
N ASP A 845 22.56 106.58 6.30
CA ASP A 845 23.52 107.43 7.02
C ASP A 845 24.15 108.47 6.08
N ILE A 846 24.39 108.14 4.81
CA ILE A 846 24.68 109.10 3.73
C ILE A 846 23.52 110.09 3.57
N SER A 847 22.27 109.65 3.66
CA SER A 847 21.09 110.54 3.57
C SER A 847 20.94 111.44 4.79
N LYS A 848 21.23 110.96 6.00
CA LYS A 848 21.30 111.73 7.26
C LYS A 848 22.44 112.75 7.19
N LEU A 849 23.60 112.37 6.68
CA LEU A 849 24.75 113.26 6.46
C LEU A 849 24.47 114.32 5.39
N ARG A 850 23.86 113.96 4.25
CA ARG A 850 23.39 114.92 3.24
C ARG A 850 22.39 115.92 3.85
N ARG A 851 21.40 115.45 4.62
CA ARG A 851 20.46 116.33 5.37
C ARG A 851 21.17 117.24 6.39
N LYS A 852 22.25 116.77 7.05
CA LYS A 852 23.08 117.60 7.94
C LYS A 852 23.89 118.65 7.17
N ILE A 853 24.52 118.27 6.06
CA ILE A 853 25.25 119.18 5.16
C ILE A 853 24.32 120.26 4.63
N GLU A 854 23.11 119.91 4.18
CA GLU A 854 22.16 120.90 3.66
C GLU A 854 21.61 121.83 4.76
N LYS A 855 21.44 121.33 5.99
CA LYS A 855 21.17 122.18 7.16
C LYS A 855 22.36 123.10 7.51
N ALA A 856 23.60 122.70 7.23
CA ALA A 856 24.81 123.48 7.44
C ALA A 856 25.13 124.47 6.30
N LYS A 857 24.64 124.23 5.07
CA LYS A 857 24.70 125.21 3.97
C LYS A 857 23.73 126.37 4.13
N LYS A 858 22.53 126.13 4.67
CA LYS A 858 21.50 127.18 4.86
C LYS A 858 21.95 128.42 5.66
N PRO A 859 22.87 128.35 6.65
CA PRO A 859 23.51 129.55 7.20
C PRO A 859 24.68 130.09 6.36
N ALA A 860 25.39 129.26 5.59
CA ALA A 860 26.49 129.70 4.73
C ALA A 860 26.01 130.60 3.57
N GLU A 861 24.84 130.31 3.00
CA GLU A 861 24.16 131.14 1.99
C GLU A 861 23.65 132.50 2.54
N LYS A 862 23.89 132.81 3.83
CA LYS A 862 23.55 134.09 4.46
C LYS A 862 24.75 134.90 4.96
N ILE A 863 25.99 134.51 4.64
CA ILE A 863 27.18 135.29 4.98
C ILE A 863 27.45 136.33 3.87
N SER A 864 26.66 137.41 3.85
CA SER A 864 26.80 138.52 2.89
C SER A 864 27.44 139.79 3.48
N ASN A 865 27.66 139.84 4.80
CA ASN A 865 28.00 141.07 5.54
C ASN A 865 29.40 141.02 6.21
N GLY A 866 30.32 140.19 5.68
CA GLY A 866 31.71 140.17 6.15
C GLY A 866 32.45 141.48 5.90
N ASP A 867 32.25 142.07 4.71
CA ASP A 867 32.92 143.29 4.30
C ASP A 867 32.39 144.55 5.00
N GLU A 868 31.12 144.58 5.44
CA GLU A 868 30.57 145.73 6.16
C GLU A 868 31.23 145.90 7.54
N ILE A 869 31.35 144.81 8.30
CA ILE A 869 31.97 144.81 9.64
C ILE A 869 33.42 145.27 9.56
N LEU A 870 34.19 144.76 8.58
CA LEU A 870 35.57 145.18 8.35
C LEU A 870 35.69 146.65 7.94
N ASN A 871 34.74 147.17 7.16
CA ASN A 871 34.74 148.59 6.78
C ASN A 871 34.37 149.53 7.94
N GLU A 872 33.48 149.13 8.86
CA GLU A 872 33.22 149.90 10.08
C GLU A 872 34.47 149.98 10.97
N GLU A 873 35.13 148.85 11.25
CA GLU A 873 36.38 148.85 12.04
C GLU A 873 37.47 149.72 11.40
N ILE A 874 37.69 149.59 10.09
CA ILE A 874 38.66 150.40 9.34
C ILE A 874 38.35 151.91 9.45
N ASN A 875 37.08 152.31 9.43
CA ASN A 875 36.68 153.71 9.56
C ASN A 875 36.87 154.23 10.99
N ASP A 876 36.61 153.41 12.01
CA ASP A 876 36.83 153.79 13.41
C ASP A 876 38.33 153.96 13.73
N TYR A 877 39.21 153.12 13.17
CA TYR A 877 40.67 153.33 13.24
C TYR A 877 41.13 154.60 12.51
N LYS A 878 40.60 154.91 11.31
CA LYS A 878 40.89 156.17 10.60
C LYS A 878 40.46 157.41 11.41
N ALA A 879 39.29 157.37 12.04
CA ALA A 879 38.79 158.44 12.91
C ALA A 879 39.74 158.68 14.10
N ARG A 880 40.23 157.60 14.74
CA ARG A 880 41.18 157.68 15.87
C ARG A 880 42.54 158.27 15.47
N LEU A 881 43.03 158.04 14.25
CA LEU A 881 44.31 158.59 13.76
C LEU A 881 44.24 160.04 13.25
N THR A 882 43.05 160.56 12.96
CA THR A 882 42.85 161.90 12.40
C THR A 882 42.96 163.02 13.46
N CYS A 883 43.49 164.18 13.07
CA CYS A 883 43.68 165.35 13.93
C CYS A 883 42.35 166.05 14.28
N PRO A 884 41.97 166.14 15.58
CA PRO A 884 40.69 166.73 16.01
C PRO A 884 40.62 168.26 15.90
N CYS A 885 41.61 168.91 15.27
CA CYS A 885 41.59 170.36 14.99
C CYS A 885 41.27 170.71 13.53
N CYS A 886 41.25 169.72 12.64
CA CYS A 886 40.88 169.92 11.24
C CYS A 886 40.14 168.74 10.61
N ASN A 887 39.99 167.61 11.33
CA ASN A 887 39.27 166.40 10.92
C ASN A 887 39.63 165.89 9.51
N SER A 888 40.89 166.09 9.10
CA SER A 888 41.35 165.86 7.71
C SER A 888 42.79 165.32 7.64
N ARG A 889 43.74 165.91 8.39
CA ARG A 889 45.14 165.46 8.43
C ARG A 889 45.36 164.44 9.54
N VAL A 890 46.24 163.47 9.32
CA VAL A 890 46.70 162.51 10.33
C VAL A 890 47.45 163.24 11.46
N LYS A 891 47.45 162.66 12.66
CA LYS A 891 48.23 163.12 13.82
C LYS A 891 49.74 162.90 13.61
N ASP A 892 50.49 163.98 13.42
CA ASP A 892 51.96 163.97 13.22
C ASP A 892 52.72 164.97 14.12
N ALA A 893 52.11 165.50 15.20
CA ALA A 893 52.81 166.37 16.16
C ALA A 893 52.27 166.28 17.58
N VAL A 894 53.17 166.22 18.57
CA VAL A 894 52.86 166.17 20.00
C VAL A 894 53.18 167.48 20.71
N LEU A 895 52.30 167.91 21.61
CA LEU A 895 52.60 168.94 22.61
C LEU A 895 53.26 168.28 23.83
N THR A 896 54.57 168.45 23.98
CA THR A 896 55.38 167.78 25.03
C THR A 896 54.91 168.10 26.46
N LYS A 897 54.33 169.27 26.70
CA LYS A 897 53.78 169.67 28.02
C LYS A 897 52.50 168.94 28.45
N CYS A 898 51.79 168.26 27.54
CA CYS A 898 50.55 167.57 27.87
C CYS A 898 50.29 166.29 27.05
N PHE A 899 51.30 165.82 26.31
CA PHE A 899 51.32 164.65 25.43
C PHE A 899 50.15 164.52 24.45
N HIS A 900 49.44 165.62 24.17
CA HIS A 900 48.33 165.64 23.23
C HIS A 900 48.83 165.76 21.79
N VAL A 901 48.37 164.84 20.94
CA VAL A 901 48.78 164.72 19.55
C VAL A 901 47.73 165.30 18.59
N PHE A 902 48.21 166.13 17.66
CA PHE A 902 47.46 166.78 16.59
C PHE A 902 48.29 166.68 15.30
N CYS A 903 47.89 167.36 14.22
CA CYS A 903 48.77 167.54 13.06
C CYS A 903 49.67 168.77 13.24
N PHE A 904 50.90 168.71 12.74
CA PHE A 904 51.94 169.73 12.90
C PHE A 904 51.48 171.10 12.41
N GLU A 905 50.75 171.16 11.30
CA GLU A 905 50.16 172.38 10.78
C GLU A 905 49.17 173.04 11.75
N CYS A 906 48.28 172.28 12.39
CA CYS A 906 47.32 172.87 13.35
C CYS A 906 48.02 173.37 14.63
N VAL A 907 49.10 172.72 15.06
CA VAL A 907 49.91 173.19 16.19
C VAL A 907 50.70 174.45 15.82
N LYS A 908 51.39 174.41 14.67
CA LYS A 908 52.19 175.53 14.16
C LYS A 908 51.33 176.77 13.90
N THR A 909 50.20 176.63 13.21
CA THR A 909 49.26 177.75 12.97
C THR A 909 48.79 178.37 14.29
N ARG A 910 48.51 177.58 15.33
CA ARG A 910 48.18 178.12 16.68
C ARG A 910 49.37 178.80 17.37
N TYR A 911 50.58 178.31 17.17
CA TYR A 911 51.79 178.95 17.70
C TYR A 911 52.06 180.31 17.03
N ASP A 912 51.94 180.37 15.71
CA ASP A 912 52.20 181.54 14.86
C ASP A 912 51.12 182.62 15.05
N THR A 913 49.83 182.24 15.08
CA THR A 913 48.69 183.13 15.39
C THR A 913 48.58 183.54 16.86
N ARG A 914 49.60 183.22 17.67
CA ARG A 914 49.68 183.48 19.13
C ARG A 914 48.59 182.80 19.99
N GLN A 915 47.75 181.93 19.42
CA GLN A 915 46.77 181.09 20.12
C GLN A 915 47.44 179.90 20.85
N ARG A 916 48.44 180.20 21.68
CA ARG A 916 49.43 179.29 22.29
C ARG A 916 48.89 178.44 23.45
N LYS A 917 47.69 177.85 23.28
CA LYS A 917 47.06 176.92 24.22
C LYS A 917 46.63 175.63 23.51
N CYS A 918 46.83 174.50 24.19
CA CYS A 918 46.49 173.16 23.69
C CYS A 918 44.99 173.08 23.33
N PRO A 919 44.64 172.64 22.11
CA PRO A 919 43.24 172.49 21.69
C PRO A 919 42.38 171.59 22.59
N LYS A 920 42.96 170.59 23.26
CA LYS A 920 42.23 169.57 24.06
C LYS A 920 42.24 169.80 25.58
N CYS A 921 43.23 170.50 26.12
CA CYS A 921 43.35 170.73 27.58
C CYS A 921 43.72 172.18 27.97
N ASN A 922 43.76 173.10 27.01
CA ASN A 922 44.03 174.53 27.22
C ASN A 922 45.40 174.91 27.86
N ALA A 923 46.26 173.93 28.14
CA ALA A 923 47.62 174.14 28.65
C ALA A 923 48.47 174.99 27.69
N ALA A 924 49.25 175.94 28.23
CA ALA A 924 50.03 176.88 27.43
C ALA A 924 51.33 176.26 26.88
N PHE A 925 51.70 176.58 25.63
CA PHE A 925 52.87 176.02 24.96
C PHE A 925 53.66 177.06 24.15
N GLY A 926 54.99 177.01 24.25
CA GLY A 926 55.96 177.86 23.55
C GLY A 926 56.69 177.13 22.42
N ALA A 927 57.77 177.75 21.90
CA ALA A 927 58.49 177.28 20.72
C ALA A 927 59.01 175.84 20.85
N ASN A 928 59.58 175.50 22.02
CA ASN A 928 60.21 174.21 22.27
C ASN A 928 59.22 173.16 22.82
N ASP A 929 57.94 173.52 22.98
CA ASP A 929 56.95 172.65 23.62
C ASP A 929 56.19 171.78 22.62
N PHE A 930 56.47 171.87 21.31
CA PHE A 930 55.83 171.04 20.28
C PHE A 930 56.85 170.41 19.32
N HIS A 931 56.68 169.12 19.06
CA HIS A 931 57.59 168.33 18.23
C HIS A 931 56.82 167.50 17.20
N ARG A 932 57.39 167.30 16.01
CA ARG A 932 56.83 166.40 15.00
C ARG A 932 57.07 164.95 15.42
N ILE A 933 56.09 164.08 15.21
CA ILE A 933 56.20 162.64 15.44
C ILE A 933 55.73 161.87 14.21
N TYR A 934 56.26 160.66 14.03
CA TYR A 934 55.89 159.77 12.95
C TYR A 934 55.08 158.62 13.54
N ILE A 935 53.82 158.51 13.12
CA ILE A 935 52.98 157.34 13.35
C ILE A 935 53.03 156.53 12.06
N GLY A 936 53.43 155.26 12.14
CA GLY A 936 53.49 154.33 11.01
C GLY A 936 52.14 153.70 10.70
#